data_AF-A0A2E0Z324-F1
#
_entry.id   AF-A0A2E0Z324-F1
#
_cell.length_a   1.000
_cell.length_b   1.000
_cell.length_c   1.000
_cell.angle_alpha   90.00
_cell.angle_beta   90.00
_cell.angle_gamma   90.00
#
_symmetry.space_group_name_H-M   'P 1'
#
loop_
_entity.id
_entity.type
_entity.pdbx_description
1 polymer ?
#
loop_
_entity_poly.entity_id
_entity_poly.type
_entity_poly.pdbx_seq_one_letter_code
_entity_poly.pdbx_strand_id
1 'polypeptide(L)'
;MRASEMSNPKEESASPLYLQSAFQVALSKNPGVIQFPQLKGTLKRARIPRLKLIDTLSRGYPGPMDELVEQIAQAGTKPHQMLREFAAALLDKGHVARLEKRHLLFPPAKDPVPAPLPQARLQVPAPATLLVQDGAYLWFNHDGELLLSLSLAEITAASYFTRPTDVDTAWAAYCEARGIELLQRSQYDAFLQRLMGAGLLLAPDGKTEFDDTPLYDTVQKSELQEQIDARVAAHDAAVAQSGRNLVEVVPVNTQKGRAPQSLGMLVAYAIDYEGGKLTGKYDFVPMFMTDESRLLKRKDRVGVYLFSNYIWNVEENLRLSAAIKAANPNSVTIHGGPSTPKFPADADKFFADNPQVDIAVLGEGELTLADTLDKLDLPNQIGLEALFNVPGLAFRYNGKVVRTEERERIADLDTIPSPFLTGLFEEFGSVKAAAIIESNRGCPYGCTFCDWGSATLSKVRRFDLDRVFAELEWAARHQIEDASIADANFGMLERDVQIAEKIAELKGRYGYPRTVSINYAKNQVRYLKKIIEIFSAAEILSEGVVSLQSMDEVTLKSIDRSNIKLEKYDELVTEFRQSNLPLAADIMMGLPGSTPASFRKDLQGCTDREVRARANYTQLLPNSPMNSPDYRQEYGISAVPGEILQETSTYTRQEWEEMNDLRLLYYLLDSFGILRYVATFVRSQSGLLEVDFYDRIRTDILHNDAEWPIVSTCLRSLEGHMGPPGSWKLFIEEIRRYLTERLGLANDSALRTVLAVQHAHLPSPDRRFPLSIELEHDFAAWQAAIQAAREQGHRPDWQDHVPRLAEFGPAQLRVEDPSFICLRDVGEPKYVLDYNLRTWELSSPIARPRLLTAGSAAS
;
A
#
# COMPACT_ATOMS: atom_id res chain seq x y z
N MET A 1 -30.33 -54.31 23.91
CA MET A 1 -29.86 -55.29 22.91
C MET A 1 -30.41 -54.94 21.53
N ARG A 2 -29.68 -54.11 20.78
CA ARG A 2 -29.60 -54.14 19.32
C ARG A 2 -28.15 -53.83 18.98
N ALA A 3 -27.57 -54.72 18.20
CA ALA A 3 -26.14 -54.86 18.01
C ALA A 3 -25.53 -53.65 17.31
N SER A 4 -24.30 -53.36 17.71
CA SER A 4 -23.33 -52.51 17.04
C SER A 4 -23.09 -52.98 15.60
N GLU A 5 -23.53 -52.19 14.62
CA GLU A 5 -22.91 -52.21 13.30
C GLU A 5 -21.63 -51.39 13.39
N MET A 6 -20.52 -52.11 13.57
CA MET A 6 -19.19 -51.59 13.29
C MET A 6 -19.11 -51.31 11.79
N SER A 7 -19.19 -50.03 11.41
CA SER A 7 -18.80 -49.60 10.07
C SER A 7 -17.32 -49.94 9.87
N ASN A 8 -17.07 -50.73 8.84
CA ASN A 8 -15.78 -51.25 8.44
C ASN A 8 -14.84 -50.08 8.04
N PRO A 9 -13.61 -49.94 8.57
CA PRO A 9 -12.68 -48.84 8.20
C PRO A 9 -12.10 -48.97 6.77
N LYS A 10 -12.69 -49.79 5.91
CA LYS A 10 -12.22 -50.06 4.53
C LYS A 10 -13.07 -49.41 3.44
N GLU A 11 -14.13 -48.67 3.77
CA GLU A 11 -15.01 -48.02 2.78
C GLU A 11 -14.74 -46.53 2.54
N GLU A 12 -13.82 -45.89 3.27
CA GLU A 12 -13.43 -44.49 3.00
C GLU A 12 -12.57 -44.30 1.73
N SER A 13 -12.19 -45.39 1.02
CA SER A 13 -11.18 -45.34 -0.07
C SER A 13 -11.70 -45.40 -1.52
N ALA A 14 -13.01 -45.26 -1.79
CA ALA A 14 -13.55 -45.48 -3.14
C ALA A 14 -13.67 -44.22 -4.03
N SER A 15 -13.82 -43.03 -3.45
CA SER A 15 -14.06 -41.79 -4.23
C SER A 15 -12.75 -41.09 -4.61
N PRO A 16 -12.52 -40.72 -5.88
CA PRO A 16 -11.32 -40.01 -6.30
C PRO A 16 -11.16 -38.63 -5.64
N LEU A 17 -9.91 -38.20 -5.47
CA LEU A 17 -9.54 -36.84 -5.10
C LEU A 17 -9.66 -35.92 -6.32
N TYR A 18 -10.42 -34.84 -6.18
CA TYR A 18 -10.59 -33.82 -7.21
C TYR A 18 -10.21 -32.44 -6.70
N LEU A 19 -9.69 -31.60 -7.60
CA LEU A 19 -9.65 -30.16 -7.36
C LEU A 19 -11.05 -29.57 -7.25
N GLN A 20 -11.19 -28.61 -6.35
CA GLN A 20 -12.37 -27.75 -6.25
C GLN A 20 -12.64 -27.05 -7.59
N SER A 21 -13.92 -26.81 -7.88
CA SER A 21 -14.36 -26.02 -9.03
C SER A 21 -13.73 -24.63 -9.02
N ALA A 22 -13.50 -24.06 -10.22
CA ALA A 22 -12.87 -22.75 -10.44
C ALA A 22 -11.44 -22.57 -9.89
N PHE A 23 -10.71 -23.66 -9.58
CA PHE A 23 -9.28 -23.55 -9.27
C PHE A 23 -8.52 -22.88 -10.43
N GLN A 24 -7.63 -21.93 -10.13
CA GLN A 24 -7.02 -21.06 -11.14
C GLN A 24 -5.52 -21.23 -11.25
N VAL A 25 -4.99 -20.93 -12.43
CA VAL A 25 -3.58 -20.77 -12.71
C VAL A 25 -3.39 -19.46 -13.47
N ALA A 26 -2.38 -18.68 -13.10
CA ALA A 26 -2.10 -17.40 -13.73
C ALA A 26 -0.74 -17.39 -14.44
N LEU A 27 -0.72 -16.89 -15.67
CA LEU A 27 0.49 -16.46 -16.37
C LEU A 27 0.88 -15.08 -15.82
N SER A 28 2.09 -14.95 -15.28
CA SER A 28 2.58 -13.65 -14.78
C SER A 28 3.18 -12.80 -15.89
N LYS A 29 3.47 -11.52 -15.62
CA LYS A 29 4.21 -10.64 -16.56
C LYS A 29 5.69 -11.03 -16.77
N ASN A 30 6.20 -11.98 -15.99
CA ASN A 30 7.56 -12.48 -16.12
C ASN A 30 7.57 -13.75 -16.99
N PRO A 31 8.43 -13.82 -18.03
CA PRO A 31 8.53 -14.99 -18.89
C PRO A 31 8.84 -16.26 -18.11
N GLY A 32 8.15 -17.36 -18.43
CA GLY A 32 8.34 -18.68 -17.81
C GLY A 32 7.74 -18.81 -16.40
N VAL A 33 7.10 -17.77 -15.86
CA VAL A 33 6.59 -17.77 -14.48
C VAL A 33 5.08 -17.95 -14.44
N ILE A 34 4.66 -19.08 -13.85
CA ILE A 34 3.27 -19.45 -13.60
C ILE A 34 2.98 -19.40 -12.09
N GLN A 35 1.77 -18.99 -11.72
CA GLN A 35 1.35 -18.83 -10.33
C GLN A 35 -0.02 -19.47 -10.04
N PHE A 36 -0.27 -19.82 -8.78
CA PHE A 36 -1.58 -20.19 -8.25
C PHE A 36 -2.14 -18.98 -7.48
N PRO A 37 -2.98 -18.12 -8.09
CA PRO A 37 -3.35 -16.82 -7.51
C PRO A 37 -4.07 -16.95 -6.15
N GLN A 38 -4.80 -18.04 -5.93
CA GLN A 38 -5.50 -18.37 -4.69
C GLN A 38 -4.59 -18.83 -3.54
N LEU A 39 -3.29 -19.05 -3.77
CA LEU A 39 -2.34 -19.50 -2.74
C LEU A 39 -1.42 -18.37 -2.28
N LYS A 40 -1.08 -18.37 -0.99
CA LYS A 40 -0.24 -17.33 -0.34
C LYS A 40 1.23 -17.76 -0.21
N GLY A 41 2.13 -16.78 -0.08
CA GLY A 41 3.55 -17.01 0.20
C GLY A 41 4.26 -17.86 -0.86
N THR A 42 5.14 -18.77 -0.43
CA THR A 42 5.91 -19.63 -1.33
C THR A 42 5.07 -20.68 -2.06
N LEU A 43 3.84 -20.95 -1.60
CA LEU A 43 2.89 -21.87 -2.24
C LEU A 43 2.33 -21.30 -3.55
N LYS A 44 2.33 -19.96 -3.71
CA LYS A 44 1.88 -19.27 -4.94
C LYS A 44 2.67 -19.68 -6.19
N ARG A 45 3.94 -20.09 -6.05
CA ARG A 45 4.79 -20.45 -7.19
C ARG A 45 4.40 -21.81 -7.77
N ALA A 46 3.94 -21.82 -9.02
CA ALA A 46 3.53 -23.03 -9.73
C ALA A 46 4.72 -23.72 -10.38
N ARG A 47 5.56 -24.34 -9.55
CA ARG A 47 6.66 -25.19 -10.04
C ARG A 47 6.12 -26.44 -10.72
N ILE A 48 6.89 -27.00 -11.65
CA ILE A 48 6.52 -28.17 -12.44
C ILE A 48 5.92 -29.34 -11.63
N PRO A 49 6.52 -29.81 -10.51
CA PRO A 49 5.90 -30.89 -9.73
C PRO A 49 4.53 -30.53 -9.16
N ARG A 50 4.31 -29.26 -8.79
CA ARG A 50 3.02 -28.77 -8.29
C ARG A 50 2.00 -28.68 -9.42
N LEU A 51 2.40 -28.23 -10.60
CA LEU A 51 1.53 -28.20 -11.78
C LEU A 51 1.10 -29.62 -12.19
N LYS A 52 1.99 -30.61 -12.15
CA LYS A 52 1.63 -32.02 -12.35
C LYS A 52 0.62 -32.52 -11.33
N LEU A 53 0.79 -32.15 -10.06
CA LEU A 53 -0.15 -32.51 -9.00
C LEU A 53 -1.54 -31.92 -9.29
N ILE A 54 -1.60 -30.63 -9.65
CA ILE A 54 -2.83 -29.95 -10.05
C ILE A 54 -3.45 -30.59 -11.30
N ASP A 55 -2.65 -30.92 -12.32
CA ASP A 55 -3.14 -31.58 -13.54
C ASP A 55 -3.81 -32.93 -13.23
N THR A 56 -3.15 -33.78 -12.44
CA THR A 56 -3.68 -35.10 -12.05
C THR A 56 -4.93 -34.97 -11.18
N LEU A 57 -4.92 -34.09 -10.18
CA LEU A 57 -6.09 -33.85 -9.32
C LEU A 57 -7.26 -33.21 -10.09
N SER A 58 -6.98 -32.49 -11.18
CA SER A 58 -8.03 -32.00 -12.08
C SER A 58 -8.74 -33.16 -12.79
N ARG A 59 -8.01 -34.19 -13.24
CA ARG A 59 -8.61 -35.37 -13.89
C ARG A 59 -9.27 -36.34 -12.89
N GLY A 60 -8.90 -36.23 -11.61
CA GLY A 60 -9.33 -37.13 -10.55
C GLY A 60 -8.29 -38.20 -10.26
N TYR A 61 -7.91 -38.34 -8.99
CA TYR A 61 -6.95 -39.36 -8.55
C TYR A 61 -7.60 -40.38 -7.60
N PRO A 62 -7.65 -41.67 -7.94
CA PRO A 62 -8.38 -42.66 -7.15
C PRO A 62 -7.70 -43.01 -5.82
N GLY A 63 -6.38 -42.85 -5.71
CA GLY A 63 -5.61 -43.23 -4.52
C GLY A 63 -5.55 -42.16 -3.41
N PRO A 64 -4.72 -42.39 -2.38
CA PRO A 64 -4.41 -41.39 -1.36
C PRO A 64 -3.43 -40.32 -1.88
N MET A 65 -3.53 -39.10 -1.33
CA MET A 65 -2.69 -37.96 -1.72
C MET A 65 -1.18 -38.25 -1.60
N ASP A 66 -0.77 -38.97 -0.56
CA ASP A 66 0.65 -39.30 -0.33
C ASP A 66 1.25 -40.15 -1.45
N GLU A 67 0.50 -41.12 -1.97
CA GLU A 67 0.94 -41.94 -3.09
C GLU A 67 1.10 -41.11 -4.37
N LEU A 68 0.17 -40.20 -4.64
CA LEU A 68 0.28 -39.28 -5.78
C LEU A 68 1.52 -38.38 -5.66
N VAL A 69 1.81 -37.89 -4.46
CA VAL A 69 3.03 -37.10 -4.20
C VAL A 69 4.28 -37.94 -4.45
N GLU A 70 4.32 -39.19 -4.02
CA GLU A 70 5.43 -40.12 -4.27
C GLU A 70 5.58 -40.48 -5.76
N GLN A 71 4.49 -40.60 -6.51
CA GLN A 71 4.53 -40.83 -7.96
C GLN A 71 5.13 -39.63 -8.71
N ILE A 72 4.88 -38.41 -8.24
CA ILE A 72 5.34 -37.17 -8.89
C ILE A 72 6.76 -36.80 -8.48
N ALA A 73 7.17 -37.09 -7.23
CA ALA A 73 8.45 -36.69 -6.68
C ALA A 73 9.43 -37.85 -6.50
N GLN A 74 10.73 -37.58 -6.67
CA GLN A 74 11.79 -38.56 -6.36
C GLN A 74 12.04 -38.59 -4.84
N ALA A 75 11.78 -39.74 -4.21
CA ALA A 75 11.88 -39.94 -2.76
C ALA A 75 13.25 -39.53 -2.19
N GLY A 76 13.25 -38.85 -1.04
CA GLY A 76 14.47 -38.48 -0.30
C GLY A 76 15.13 -37.15 -0.71
N THR A 77 14.50 -36.32 -1.55
CA THR A 77 15.07 -35.04 -2.03
C THR A 77 14.36 -33.80 -1.48
N LYS A 78 15.01 -32.63 -1.42
CA LYS A 78 14.37 -31.37 -0.98
C LYS A 78 13.10 -30.99 -1.77
N PRO A 79 13.03 -31.17 -3.11
CA PRO A 79 11.79 -30.98 -3.88
C PRO A 79 10.61 -31.86 -3.43
N HIS A 80 10.88 -33.06 -2.91
CA HIS A 80 9.85 -33.98 -2.42
C HIS A 80 9.17 -33.45 -1.16
N GLN A 81 9.92 -32.90 -0.19
CA GLN A 81 9.34 -32.28 1.01
C GLN A 81 8.44 -31.07 0.66
N MET A 82 8.91 -30.19 -0.22
CA MET A 82 8.14 -29.01 -0.65
C MET A 82 6.84 -29.36 -1.40
N LEU A 83 6.78 -30.54 -2.04
CA LEU A 83 5.57 -31.03 -2.70
C LEU A 83 4.58 -31.61 -1.70
N ARG A 84 5.05 -32.33 -0.67
CA ARG A 84 4.20 -32.79 0.45
C ARG A 84 3.55 -31.61 1.19
N GLU A 85 4.34 -30.60 1.54
CA GLU A 85 3.84 -29.37 2.18
C GLU A 85 2.78 -28.68 1.32
N PHE A 86 2.97 -28.66 0.00
CA PHE A 86 2.00 -28.10 -0.93
C PHE A 86 0.71 -28.92 -1.01
N ALA A 87 0.80 -30.25 -1.10
CA ALA A 87 -0.36 -31.13 -1.12
C ALA A 87 -1.18 -31.05 0.18
N ALA A 88 -0.49 -31.01 1.33
CA ALA A 88 -1.12 -30.81 2.63
C ALA A 88 -1.87 -29.46 2.68
N ALA A 89 -1.26 -28.38 2.19
CA ALA A 89 -1.90 -27.07 2.15
C ALA A 89 -3.13 -27.02 1.23
N LEU A 90 -3.18 -27.80 0.15
CA LEU A 90 -4.37 -27.90 -0.70
C LEU A 90 -5.54 -28.60 0.01
N LEU A 91 -5.25 -29.64 0.79
CA LEU A 91 -6.25 -30.36 1.59
C LEU A 91 -6.76 -29.49 2.74
N ASP A 92 -5.85 -28.89 3.52
CA ASP A 92 -6.16 -28.03 4.67
C ASP A 92 -7.02 -26.83 4.29
N LYS A 93 -6.76 -26.25 3.10
CA LYS A 93 -7.55 -25.13 2.56
C LYS A 93 -8.79 -25.52 1.78
N GLY A 94 -9.12 -26.81 1.72
CA GLY A 94 -10.31 -27.30 1.02
C GLY A 94 -10.28 -27.18 -0.50
N HIS A 95 -9.10 -26.97 -1.12
CA HIS A 95 -8.96 -26.92 -2.57
C HIS A 95 -9.00 -28.30 -3.23
N VAL A 96 -8.96 -29.37 -2.44
CA VAL A 96 -9.08 -30.76 -2.89
C VAL A 96 -10.08 -31.47 -2.00
N ALA A 97 -11.02 -32.19 -2.61
CA ALA A 97 -12.01 -32.99 -1.90
C ALA A 97 -12.18 -34.36 -2.57
N ARG A 98 -12.64 -35.36 -1.80
CA ARG A 98 -13.10 -36.64 -2.36
C ARG A 98 -14.54 -36.48 -2.83
N LEU A 99 -14.79 -36.79 -4.10
CA LEU A 99 -16.13 -36.68 -4.71
C LEU A 99 -16.43 -37.94 -5.51
N GLU A 100 -17.67 -38.43 -5.48
CA GLU A 100 -18.11 -39.55 -6.32
C GLU A 100 -18.03 -39.20 -7.82
N LYS A 101 -18.36 -37.95 -8.15
CA LYS A 101 -18.32 -37.41 -9.51
C LYS A 101 -17.98 -35.93 -9.50
N ARG A 102 -17.12 -35.50 -10.42
CA ARG A 102 -16.80 -34.07 -10.63
C ARG A 102 -17.92 -33.37 -11.38
N HIS A 103 -18.32 -32.20 -10.91
CA HIS A 103 -19.17 -31.29 -11.68
C HIS A 103 -18.29 -30.42 -12.59
N LEU A 104 -18.46 -30.55 -13.90
CA LEU A 104 -17.79 -29.69 -14.88
C LEU A 104 -18.61 -28.42 -15.06
N LEU A 105 -18.00 -27.27 -14.83
CA LEU A 105 -18.65 -25.97 -14.97
C LEU A 105 -18.78 -25.54 -16.43
N PHE A 106 -17.80 -25.91 -17.26
CA PHE A 106 -17.71 -25.45 -18.64
C PHE A 106 -17.56 -26.62 -19.62
N PRO A 107 -18.14 -26.53 -20.82
CA PRO A 107 -17.84 -27.46 -21.90
C PRO A 107 -16.38 -27.29 -22.39
N PRO A 108 -15.81 -28.29 -23.09
CA PRO A 108 -14.52 -28.13 -23.74
C PRO A 108 -14.57 -27.03 -24.83
N ALA A 109 -13.44 -26.34 -25.03
CA ALA A 109 -13.33 -25.32 -26.07
C ALA A 109 -13.46 -25.93 -27.46
N LYS A 110 -13.99 -25.17 -28.41
CA LYS A 110 -13.83 -25.48 -29.83
C LYS A 110 -12.43 -25.04 -30.25
N ASP A 111 -11.73 -25.85 -31.04
CA ASP A 111 -10.43 -25.44 -31.57
C ASP A 111 -10.60 -24.26 -32.53
N PRO A 112 -9.83 -23.17 -32.36
CA PRO A 112 -9.87 -22.03 -33.28
C PRO A 112 -9.27 -22.43 -34.63
N VAL A 113 -9.65 -21.69 -35.68
CA VAL A 113 -9.02 -21.84 -36.99
C VAL A 113 -7.57 -21.35 -36.88
N PRO A 114 -6.55 -22.20 -37.14
CA PRO A 114 -5.16 -21.80 -37.01
C PRO A 114 -4.81 -20.66 -37.97
N ALA A 115 -3.97 -19.72 -37.52
CA ALA A 115 -3.51 -18.58 -38.31
C ALA A 115 -1.99 -18.58 -38.48
N PRO A 116 -1.44 -18.08 -39.61
CA PRO A 116 -0.01 -18.08 -39.87
C PRO A 116 0.76 -17.17 -38.90
N LEU A 117 1.99 -17.56 -38.55
CA LEU A 117 2.85 -16.79 -37.66
C LEU A 117 3.62 -15.71 -38.44
N PRO A 118 3.58 -14.43 -38.02
CA PRO A 118 4.38 -13.38 -38.65
C PRO A 118 5.85 -13.47 -38.20
N GLN A 119 6.76 -12.92 -39.01
CA GLN A 119 8.15 -12.70 -38.63
C GLN A 119 8.28 -11.43 -37.78
N ALA A 120 7.84 -11.51 -36.52
CA ALA A 120 7.91 -10.42 -35.56
C ALA A 120 8.10 -10.96 -34.14
N ARG A 121 8.44 -10.09 -33.19
CA ARG A 121 8.28 -10.42 -31.77
C ARG A 121 6.79 -10.52 -31.46
N LEU A 122 6.43 -11.51 -30.64
CA LEU A 122 5.06 -11.85 -30.27
C LEU A 122 4.91 -11.87 -28.75
N GLN A 123 3.70 -11.66 -28.29
CA GLN A 123 3.34 -11.74 -26.88
C GLN A 123 1.89 -12.21 -26.70
N VAL A 124 1.58 -12.72 -25.51
CA VAL A 124 0.21 -12.97 -25.05
C VAL A 124 -0.26 -11.85 -24.12
N PRO A 125 -1.57 -11.55 -24.04
CA PRO A 125 -2.11 -10.69 -23.00
C PRO A 125 -1.76 -11.29 -21.63
N ALA A 126 -0.90 -10.59 -20.89
CA ALA A 126 -0.46 -11.00 -19.57
C ALA A 126 -0.56 -9.81 -18.61
N PRO A 127 -0.95 -10.04 -17.36
CA PRO A 127 -1.20 -11.34 -16.73
C PRO A 127 -2.57 -11.91 -17.08
N ALA A 128 -2.65 -13.24 -17.23
CA ALA A 128 -3.87 -13.95 -17.60
C ALA A 128 -4.16 -15.08 -16.63
N THR A 129 -5.42 -15.20 -16.21
CA THR A 129 -5.90 -16.25 -15.33
C THR A 129 -6.67 -17.29 -16.14
N LEU A 130 -6.33 -18.56 -15.94
CA LEU A 130 -6.96 -19.70 -16.59
C LEU A 130 -7.64 -20.58 -15.54
N LEU A 131 -8.83 -21.09 -15.86
CA LEU A 131 -9.55 -22.03 -15.01
C LEU A 131 -9.08 -23.46 -15.27
N VAL A 132 -8.85 -24.24 -14.22
CA VAL A 132 -8.38 -25.61 -14.31
C VAL A 132 -9.56 -26.58 -14.25
N GLN A 133 -9.78 -27.32 -15.33
CA GLN A 133 -10.87 -28.28 -15.42
C GLN A 133 -10.50 -29.48 -16.27
N ASP A 134 -10.73 -30.68 -15.74
CA ASP A 134 -10.56 -31.97 -16.41
C ASP A 134 -9.22 -32.13 -17.17
N GLY A 135 -8.11 -31.75 -16.52
CA GLY A 135 -6.78 -31.77 -17.13
C GLY A 135 -6.53 -30.72 -18.21
N ALA A 136 -7.46 -29.77 -18.39
CA ALA A 136 -7.33 -28.62 -19.29
C ALA A 136 -7.24 -27.29 -18.51
N TYR A 137 -6.56 -26.34 -19.12
CA TYR A 137 -6.43 -24.95 -18.66
C TYR A 137 -7.24 -24.08 -19.62
N LEU A 138 -8.40 -23.63 -19.16
CA LEU A 138 -9.39 -22.93 -19.95
C LEU A 138 -9.08 -21.43 -19.98
N TRP A 139 -8.83 -20.91 -21.18
CA TRP A 139 -8.54 -19.50 -21.41
C TRP A 139 -9.79 -18.80 -21.91
N PHE A 140 -10.37 -17.94 -21.06
CA PHE A 140 -11.50 -17.09 -21.40
C PHE A 140 -11.04 -15.67 -21.70
N ASN A 141 -11.73 -14.95 -22.58
CA ASN A 141 -11.57 -13.51 -22.70
C ASN A 141 -12.42 -12.75 -21.65
N HIS A 142 -12.28 -11.43 -21.64
CA HIS A 142 -13.07 -10.52 -20.79
C HIS A 142 -14.58 -10.76 -20.87
N ASP A 143 -15.09 -11.06 -22.07
CA ASP A 143 -16.51 -11.24 -22.40
C ASP A 143 -17.02 -12.68 -22.15
N GLY A 144 -16.19 -13.55 -21.56
CA GLY A 144 -16.59 -14.90 -21.16
C GLY A 144 -16.62 -15.91 -22.30
N GLU A 145 -16.07 -15.56 -23.46
CA GLU A 145 -15.86 -16.51 -24.54
C GLU A 145 -14.68 -17.41 -24.20
N LEU A 146 -14.91 -18.73 -24.25
CA LEU A 146 -13.86 -19.72 -24.11
C LEU A 146 -13.05 -19.79 -25.41
N LEU A 147 -11.89 -19.16 -25.43
CA LEU A 147 -11.03 -19.06 -26.60
C LEU A 147 -10.25 -20.35 -26.87
N LEU A 148 -9.69 -20.94 -25.80
CA LEU A 148 -8.84 -22.12 -25.91
C LEU A 148 -8.90 -23.01 -24.66
N SER A 149 -8.68 -24.31 -24.88
CA SER A 149 -8.32 -25.28 -23.84
C SER A 149 -6.88 -25.70 -24.05
N LEU A 150 -6.02 -25.41 -23.09
CA LEU A 150 -4.60 -25.74 -23.14
C LEU A 150 -4.31 -26.98 -22.29
N SER A 151 -3.33 -27.77 -22.71
CA SER A 151 -2.66 -28.78 -21.90
C SER A 151 -1.60 -28.15 -20.97
N LEU A 152 -1.08 -28.94 -20.03
CA LEU A 152 0.04 -28.52 -19.17
C LEU A 152 1.30 -28.11 -19.98
N ALA A 153 1.57 -28.80 -21.08
CA ALA A 153 2.71 -28.47 -21.94
C ALA A 153 2.50 -27.13 -22.67
N GLU A 154 1.29 -26.87 -23.15
CA GLU A 154 0.92 -25.64 -23.87
C GLU A 154 0.85 -24.41 -22.97
N ILE A 155 0.30 -24.51 -21.75
CA ILE A 155 0.32 -23.37 -20.81
C ILE A 155 1.75 -23.03 -20.39
N THR A 156 2.63 -24.03 -20.26
CA THR A 156 4.05 -23.80 -20.00
C THR A 156 4.72 -23.09 -21.18
N ALA A 157 4.43 -23.50 -22.41
CA ALA A 157 4.90 -22.83 -23.62
C ALA A 157 4.38 -21.37 -23.72
N ALA A 158 3.09 -21.14 -23.45
CA ALA A 158 2.48 -19.81 -23.46
C ALA A 158 3.16 -18.85 -22.47
N SER A 159 3.61 -19.35 -21.32
CA SER A 159 4.24 -18.53 -20.27
C SER A 159 5.52 -17.82 -20.72
N TYR A 160 6.17 -18.26 -21.79
CA TYR A 160 7.37 -17.61 -22.34
C TYR A 160 7.04 -16.44 -23.29
N PHE A 161 5.78 -16.24 -23.66
CA PHE A 161 5.30 -15.12 -24.47
C PHE A 161 4.68 -14.00 -23.65
N THR A 162 4.85 -13.98 -22.32
CA THR A 162 4.27 -12.92 -21.46
C THR A 162 5.00 -11.57 -21.58
N ARG A 163 6.10 -11.53 -22.36
CA ARG A 163 6.77 -10.34 -22.88
C ARG A 163 7.06 -10.53 -24.37
N PRO A 164 7.25 -9.44 -25.14
CA PRO A 164 7.62 -9.56 -26.55
C PRO A 164 8.86 -10.45 -26.75
N THR A 165 8.75 -11.49 -27.57
CA THR A 165 9.87 -12.40 -27.91
C THR A 165 9.67 -12.97 -29.29
N ASP A 166 10.76 -13.34 -29.99
CA ASP A 166 10.63 -14.16 -31.18
C ASP A 166 10.38 -15.63 -30.81
N VAL A 167 9.88 -16.38 -31.80
CA VAL A 167 9.44 -17.78 -31.63
C VAL A 167 10.60 -18.71 -31.26
N ASP A 168 11.79 -18.50 -31.83
CA ASP A 168 12.92 -19.41 -31.64
C ASP A 168 13.59 -19.20 -30.28
N THR A 169 13.70 -17.95 -29.83
CA THR A 169 14.14 -17.61 -28.48
C THR A 169 13.19 -18.20 -27.42
N ALA A 170 11.88 -18.05 -27.62
CA ALA A 170 10.88 -18.61 -26.71
C ALA A 170 10.91 -20.14 -26.68
N TRP A 171 11.10 -20.77 -27.85
CA TRP A 171 11.27 -22.22 -27.97
C TRP A 171 12.52 -22.73 -27.23
N ALA A 172 13.66 -22.07 -27.40
CA ALA A 172 14.90 -22.45 -26.71
C ALA A 172 14.71 -22.41 -25.18
N ALA A 173 14.13 -21.33 -24.66
CA ALA A 173 13.82 -21.20 -23.23
C ALA A 173 12.82 -22.28 -22.75
N TYR A 174 11.79 -22.58 -23.56
CA TYR A 174 10.83 -23.65 -23.28
C TYR A 174 11.50 -25.03 -23.23
N CYS A 175 12.45 -25.33 -24.10
CA CYS A 175 13.18 -26.60 -24.12
C CYS A 175 14.05 -26.84 -22.87
N GLU A 176 14.43 -25.78 -22.15
CA GLU A 176 15.15 -25.89 -20.88
C GLU A 176 14.24 -26.28 -19.70
N ALA A 177 12.90 -26.25 -19.88
CA ALA A 177 11.96 -26.60 -18.83
C ALA A 177 12.01 -28.10 -18.49
N ARG A 178 12.66 -28.43 -17.38
CA ARG A 178 12.81 -29.82 -16.91
C ARG A 178 11.54 -30.35 -16.23
N GLY A 179 11.22 -31.61 -16.48
CA GLY A 179 10.26 -32.37 -15.68
C GLY A 179 8.80 -32.33 -16.16
N ILE A 180 8.52 -31.80 -17.35
CA ILE A 180 7.26 -32.02 -18.10
C ILE A 180 7.55 -32.75 -19.41
N GLU A 181 6.53 -33.40 -19.95
CA GLU A 181 6.57 -33.87 -21.35
C GLU A 181 6.40 -32.65 -22.26
N LEU A 182 7.47 -32.28 -22.96
CA LEU A 182 7.49 -31.11 -23.82
C LEU A 182 6.83 -31.40 -25.17
N LEU A 183 6.21 -30.39 -25.76
CA LEU A 183 5.74 -30.46 -27.14
C LEU A 183 6.92 -30.70 -28.09
N GLN A 184 6.70 -31.50 -29.13
CA GLN A 184 7.61 -31.53 -30.28
C GLN A 184 7.53 -30.22 -31.05
N ARG A 185 8.56 -29.86 -31.82
CA ARG A 185 8.60 -28.56 -32.52
C ARG A 185 7.40 -28.34 -33.44
N SER A 186 6.98 -29.35 -34.19
CA SER A 186 5.79 -29.27 -35.05
C SER A 186 4.49 -29.04 -34.26
N GLN A 187 4.36 -29.66 -33.08
CA GLN A 187 3.22 -29.47 -32.18
C GLN A 187 3.25 -28.07 -31.55
N TYR A 188 4.43 -27.56 -31.22
CA TYR A 188 4.62 -26.20 -30.71
C TYR A 188 4.23 -25.15 -31.75
N ASP A 189 4.70 -25.28 -32.99
CA ASP A 189 4.34 -24.36 -34.07
C ASP A 189 2.82 -24.40 -34.35
N ALA A 190 2.20 -25.58 -34.36
CA ALA A 190 0.74 -25.72 -34.49
C ALA A 190 -0.02 -25.10 -33.32
N PHE A 191 0.50 -25.23 -32.09
CA PHE A 191 -0.04 -24.57 -30.90
C PHE A 191 0.04 -23.03 -31.03
N LEU A 192 1.16 -22.48 -31.48
CA LEU A 192 1.27 -21.03 -31.68
C LEU A 192 0.30 -20.52 -32.76
N GLN A 193 0.08 -21.29 -33.83
CA GLN A 193 -0.92 -20.96 -34.84
C GLN A 193 -2.35 -20.98 -34.28
N ARG A 194 -2.65 -21.88 -33.33
CA ARG A 194 -3.92 -21.89 -32.59
C ARG A 194 -4.05 -20.67 -31.69
N LEU A 195 -3.00 -20.28 -30.96
CA LEU A 195 -3.00 -19.04 -30.17
C LEU A 195 -3.21 -17.80 -31.04
N MET A 196 -2.54 -17.73 -32.20
CA MET A 196 -2.72 -16.66 -33.18
C MET A 196 -4.16 -16.64 -33.72
N GLY A 197 -4.70 -17.81 -34.06
CA GLY A 197 -6.08 -17.98 -34.53
C GLY A 197 -7.12 -17.60 -33.49
N ALA A 198 -6.81 -17.78 -32.21
CA ALA A 198 -7.62 -17.32 -31.07
C ALA A 198 -7.44 -15.84 -30.73
N GLY A 199 -6.57 -15.11 -31.43
CA GLY A 199 -6.26 -13.70 -31.12
C GLY A 199 -5.49 -13.50 -29.81
N LEU A 200 -4.87 -14.56 -29.28
CA LEU A 200 -4.14 -14.53 -28.01
C LEU A 200 -2.63 -14.33 -28.20
N LEU A 201 -2.09 -14.53 -29.41
CA LEU A 201 -0.69 -14.26 -29.72
C LEU A 201 -0.60 -13.06 -30.66
N LEU A 202 -0.04 -11.96 -30.17
CA LEU A 202 -0.13 -10.64 -30.80
C LEU A 202 1.25 -10.02 -30.99
N ALA A 203 1.43 -9.23 -32.05
CA ALA A 203 2.59 -8.35 -32.15
C ALA A 203 2.45 -7.17 -31.15
N PRO A 204 3.53 -6.71 -30.52
CA PRO A 204 3.48 -5.54 -29.64
C PRO A 204 3.11 -4.29 -30.44
N ASP A 205 2.23 -3.46 -29.90
CA ASP A 205 1.68 -2.27 -30.54
C ASP A 205 2.48 -0.99 -30.25
N GLY A 206 3.70 -1.12 -29.70
CA GLY A 206 4.58 -0.02 -29.31
C GLY A 206 4.13 0.75 -28.07
N LYS A 207 2.90 0.52 -27.58
CA LYS A 207 2.36 1.09 -26.33
C LYS A 207 2.67 0.21 -25.11
N THR A 208 3.29 -0.95 -25.32
CA THR A 208 3.60 -1.95 -24.28
C THR A 208 4.95 -1.74 -23.59
N GLU A 209 5.77 -0.79 -24.08
CA GLU A 209 7.00 -0.36 -23.40
C GLU A 209 6.69 0.86 -22.54
N PHE A 210 6.06 0.63 -21.39
CA PHE A 210 6.02 1.63 -20.34
C PHE A 210 7.34 1.62 -19.59
N ASP A 211 7.91 2.80 -19.40
CA ASP A 211 8.95 2.99 -18.42
C ASP A 211 8.32 2.76 -17.03
N ASP A 212 8.45 1.53 -16.53
CA ASP A 212 8.02 1.12 -15.19
C ASP A 212 8.86 1.76 -14.08
N THR A 213 9.75 2.71 -14.41
CA THR A 213 10.48 3.51 -13.43
C THR A 213 9.46 4.11 -12.45
N PRO A 214 9.50 3.67 -11.18
CA PRO A 214 8.59 4.18 -10.18
C PRO A 214 8.66 5.71 -10.11
N LEU A 215 7.50 6.39 -10.04
CA LEU A 215 7.41 7.83 -9.75
C LEU A 215 8.10 8.22 -8.43
N TYR A 216 8.44 7.23 -7.60
CA TYR A 216 9.13 7.37 -6.33
C TYR A 216 10.20 6.28 -6.24
N ASP A 217 11.43 6.65 -5.87
CA ASP A 217 12.60 5.74 -5.74
C ASP A 217 13.42 5.54 -7.04
N THR A 218 13.52 6.58 -7.89
CA THR A 218 14.49 6.67 -9.00
C THR A 218 15.93 6.92 -8.56
N VAL A 219 16.14 7.14 -7.27
CA VAL A 219 17.44 7.46 -6.69
C VAL A 219 18.40 6.27 -6.88
N GLN A 220 19.51 6.51 -7.58
CA GLN A 220 20.58 5.52 -7.68
C GLN A 220 21.30 5.41 -6.32
N LYS A 221 20.81 4.51 -5.47
CA LYS A 221 21.25 4.34 -4.08
C LYS A 221 22.76 4.08 -3.95
N SER A 222 23.33 3.30 -4.87
CA SER A 222 24.78 3.04 -4.90
C SER A 222 25.57 4.31 -5.21
N GLU A 223 25.09 5.11 -6.16
CA GLU A 223 25.72 6.38 -6.53
C GLU A 223 25.69 7.38 -5.36
N LEU A 224 24.54 7.51 -4.68
CA LEU A 224 24.43 8.34 -3.48
C LEU A 224 25.43 7.89 -2.40
N GLN A 225 25.55 6.57 -2.19
CA GLN A 225 26.47 6.04 -1.20
C GLN A 225 27.93 6.31 -1.56
N GLU A 226 28.30 6.16 -2.83
CA GLU A 226 29.65 6.44 -3.32
C GLU A 226 30.01 7.92 -3.13
N GLN A 227 29.08 8.84 -3.41
CA GLN A 227 29.30 10.27 -3.19
C GLN A 227 29.46 10.62 -1.71
N ILE A 228 28.63 10.05 -0.83
CA ILE A 228 28.75 10.24 0.62
C ILE A 228 30.08 9.65 1.13
N ASP A 229 30.47 8.45 0.68
CA ASP A 229 31.73 7.82 1.05
C ASP A 229 32.93 8.69 0.60
N ALA A 230 32.87 9.28 -0.59
CA ALA A 230 33.88 10.20 -1.09
C ALA A 230 33.96 11.49 -0.25
N ARG A 231 32.80 12.08 0.10
CA ARG A 231 32.72 13.28 0.97
C ARG A 231 33.31 12.99 2.34
N VAL A 232 32.97 11.85 2.93
CA VAL A 232 33.48 11.38 4.22
C VAL A 232 34.99 11.16 4.17
N ALA A 233 35.52 10.53 3.11
CA ALA A 233 36.96 10.32 2.97
C ALA A 233 37.74 11.64 2.83
N ALA A 234 37.21 12.60 2.06
CA ALA A 234 37.81 13.93 1.94
C ALA A 234 37.78 14.70 3.28
N HIS A 235 36.66 14.59 4.00
CA HIS A 235 36.48 15.15 5.34
C HIS A 235 37.48 14.56 6.34
N ASP A 236 37.57 13.23 6.44
CA ASP A 236 38.49 12.53 7.34
C ASP A 236 39.96 12.92 7.05
N ALA A 237 40.32 13.10 5.77
CA ALA A 237 41.65 13.56 5.37
C ALA A 237 41.92 15.01 5.82
N ALA A 238 40.94 15.91 5.71
CA ALA A 238 41.06 17.29 6.16
C ALA A 238 41.20 17.40 7.69
N VAL A 239 40.41 16.61 8.43
CA VAL A 239 40.51 16.52 9.90
C VAL A 239 41.87 16.00 10.33
N ALA A 240 42.37 14.93 9.68
CA ALA A 240 43.70 14.38 9.95
C ALA A 240 44.81 15.41 9.69
N GLN A 241 44.71 16.22 8.63
CA GLN A 241 45.66 17.29 8.32
C GLN A 241 45.63 18.45 9.32
N SER A 242 44.49 18.70 9.96
CA SER A 242 44.36 19.76 10.96
C SER A 242 45.17 19.50 12.24
N GLY A 243 45.52 18.23 12.50
CA GLY A 243 46.21 17.80 13.72
C GLY A 243 45.36 17.90 15.00
N ARG A 244 44.07 18.24 14.88
CA ARG A 244 43.15 18.37 16.02
C ARG A 244 42.65 16.99 16.45
N ASN A 245 42.64 16.74 17.76
CA ASN A 245 42.05 15.55 18.34
C ASN A 245 40.58 15.83 18.68
N LEU A 246 39.67 15.56 17.74
CA LEU A 246 38.24 15.83 17.87
C LEU A 246 37.46 14.54 18.06
N VAL A 247 36.38 14.60 18.84
CA VAL A 247 35.44 13.48 18.98
C VAL A 247 34.49 13.45 17.80
N GLU A 248 34.33 12.31 17.15
CA GLU A 248 33.40 12.18 16.02
C GLU A 248 31.94 12.28 16.48
N VAL A 249 31.12 13.02 15.74
CA VAL A 249 29.66 13.01 15.84
C VAL A 249 29.11 12.48 14.53
N VAL A 250 28.46 11.32 14.58
CA VAL A 250 28.02 10.57 13.41
C VAL A 250 26.48 10.52 13.39
N PRO A 251 25.81 11.18 12.42
CA PRO A 251 24.38 10.99 12.21
C PRO A 251 24.13 9.59 11.62
N VAL A 252 23.29 8.78 12.27
CA VAL A 252 23.00 7.42 11.80
C VAL A 252 21.68 7.39 11.05
N ASN A 253 21.78 7.30 9.72
CA ASN A 253 20.64 7.14 8.84
C ASN A 253 20.82 5.92 7.93
N THR A 254 19.89 4.98 7.99
CA THR A 254 19.81 3.81 7.11
C THR A 254 18.72 3.93 6.05
N GLN A 255 17.86 4.95 6.16
CA GLN A 255 16.78 5.17 5.21
C GLN A 255 17.34 5.67 3.89
N LYS A 256 16.88 5.05 2.81
CA LYS A 256 17.33 5.31 1.45
C LYS A 256 16.31 6.19 0.73
N GLY A 257 16.78 7.06 -0.17
CA GLY A 257 15.92 7.78 -1.12
C GLY A 257 15.35 9.11 -0.63
N ARG A 258 15.66 9.56 0.59
CA ARG A 258 15.27 10.88 1.12
C ARG A 258 16.41 11.50 1.92
N ALA A 259 16.55 12.82 1.86
CA ALA A 259 17.45 13.55 2.75
C ALA A 259 16.94 13.48 4.20
N PRO A 260 17.77 13.11 5.20
CA PRO A 260 17.32 12.88 6.58
C PRO A 260 17.16 14.21 7.34
N GLN A 261 16.08 14.95 7.07
CA GLN A 261 15.86 16.32 7.55
C GLN A 261 16.07 16.49 9.06
N SER A 262 15.56 15.59 9.89
CA SER A 262 15.72 15.68 11.35
C SER A 262 17.20 15.64 11.77
N LEU A 263 17.98 14.68 11.27
CA LEU A 263 19.41 14.60 11.56
C LEU A 263 20.19 15.76 10.95
N GLY A 264 19.80 16.22 9.75
CA GLY A 264 20.40 17.38 9.09
C GLY A 264 20.27 18.65 9.94
N MET A 265 19.07 18.92 10.46
CA MET A 265 18.81 20.08 11.32
C MET A 265 19.54 20.01 12.66
N LEU A 266 19.59 18.83 13.29
CA LEU A 266 20.35 18.60 14.52
C LEU A 266 21.85 18.92 14.33
N VAL A 267 22.44 18.41 13.25
CA VAL A 267 23.86 18.64 12.93
C VAL A 267 24.11 20.09 12.52
N ALA A 268 23.24 20.68 11.70
CA ALA A 268 23.37 22.07 11.28
C ALA A 268 23.32 23.04 12.48
N TYR A 269 22.39 22.81 13.42
CA TYR A 269 22.31 23.60 14.65
C TYR A 269 23.53 23.41 15.53
N ALA A 270 24.00 22.18 15.72
CA ALA A 270 25.20 21.91 16.53
C ALA A 270 26.48 22.52 15.92
N ILE A 271 26.57 22.58 14.59
CA ILE A 271 27.67 23.26 13.89
C ILE A 271 27.62 24.78 14.11
N ASP A 272 26.45 25.40 14.10
CA ASP A 272 26.29 26.85 14.26
C ASP A 272 26.32 27.32 15.74
N TYR A 273 26.06 26.39 16.67
CA TYR A 273 25.91 26.65 18.10
C TYR A 273 26.99 27.60 18.67
N GLU A 274 26.54 28.72 19.24
CA GLU A 274 27.37 29.80 19.82
C GLU A 274 28.50 30.26 18.89
N GLY A 275 28.23 30.39 17.59
CA GLY A 275 29.22 30.83 16.60
C GLY A 275 30.25 29.76 16.26
N GLY A 276 29.82 28.49 16.29
CA GLY A 276 30.68 27.35 15.96
C GLY A 276 31.49 26.77 17.11
N LYS A 277 31.12 27.08 18.36
CA LYS A 277 31.84 26.61 19.56
C LYS A 277 32.07 25.10 19.59
N LEU A 278 31.08 24.31 19.18
CA LEU A 278 31.17 22.85 19.20
C LEU A 278 32.15 22.29 18.15
N THR A 279 32.37 23.00 17.03
CA THR A 279 33.41 22.63 16.03
C THR A 279 34.83 22.74 16.61
N GLY A 280 34.96 23.39 17.77
CA GLY A 280 36.15 23.41 18.64
C GLY A 280 36.52 22.04 19.23
N LYS A 281 35.53 21.17 19.40
CA LYS A 281 35.62 19.96 20.24
C LYS A 281 35.19 18.68 19.52
N TYR A 282 34.27 18.83 18.57
CA TYR A 282 33.66 17.74 17.83
C TYR A 282 33.96 17.83 16.35
N ASP A 283 34.07 16.65 15.75
CA ASP A 283 34.12 16.43 14.33
C ASP A 283 32.76 15.94 13.82
N PHE A 284 31.99 16.83 13.19
CA PHE A 284 30.68 16.48 12.63
C PHE A 284 30.85 15.77 11.28
N VAL A 285 30.85 14.44 11.32
CA VAL A 285 31.07 13.61 10.15
C VAL A 285 29.83 13.70 9.24
N PRO A 286 29.96 14.07 7.94
CA PRO A 286 28.82 14.25 7.05
C PRO A 286 28.28 12.92 6.49
N MET A 287 28.11 11.91 7.36
CA MET A 287 27.70 10.54 7.03
C MET A 287 26.17 10.39 7.08
N PHE A 288 25.44 11.20 6.31
CA PHE A 288 23.97 11.20 6.31
C PHE A 288 23.31 9.99 5.63
N MET A 289 24.11 8.97 5.24
CA MET A 289 23.66 7.64 4.87
C MET A 289 24.74 6.61 5.24
N THR A 290 24.34 5.53 5.92
CA THR A 290 25.28 4.53 6.44
C THR A 290 24.67 3.13 6.54
N ASP A 291 25.54 2.16 6.80
CA ASP A 291 25.19 0.81 7.22
C ASP A 291 26.16 0.35 8.33
N GLU A 292 25.90 -0.84 8.86
CA GLU A 292 26.73 -1.42 9.91
C GLU A 292 28.22 -1.50 9.53
N SER A 293 28.54 -1.85 8.28
CA SER A 293 29.94 -1.99 7.85
C SER A 293 30.70 -0.67 7.91
N ARG A 294 30.04 0.44 7.54
CA ARG A 294 30.60 1.80 7.57
C ARG A 294 30.76 2.31 8.99
N LEU A 295 29.79 2.02 9.86
CA LEU A 295 29.89 2.35 11.28
C LEU A 295 31.05 1.60 11.94
N LEU A 296 31.18 0.29 11.67
CA LEU A 296 32.23 -0.53 12.26
C LEU A 296 33.65 -0.18 11.78
N LYS A 297 33.80 0.47 10.61
CA LYS A 297 35.10 1.05 10.20
C LYS A 297 35.57 2.17 11.11
N ARG A 298 34.67 2.79 11.88
CA ARG A 298 34.97 3.87 12.84
C ARG A 298 35.16 3.38 14.27
N LYS A 299 35.06 2.07 14.52
CA LYS A 299 35.11 1.48 15.88
C LYS A 299 36.34 1.86 16.69
N ASP A 300 37.49 2.12 16.05
CA ASP A 300 38.74 2.39 16.74
C ASP A 300 38.80 3.82 17.34
N ARG A 301 37.79 4.65 17.07
CA ARG A 301 37.65 6.01 17.60
C ARG A 301 36.45 6.10 18.54
N VAL A 302 36.59 6.87 19.62
CA VAL A 302 35.45 7.23 20.48
C VAL A 302 34.61 8.24 19.72
N GLY A 303 33.30 7.97 19.61
CA GLY A 303 32.38 8.84 18.90
C GLY A 303 31.03 8.97 19.60
N VAL A 304 30.26 9.96 19.17
CA VAL A 304 28.86 10.19 19.52
C VAL A 304 28.01 9.82 18.31
N TYR A 305 27.08 8.88 18.47
CA TYR A 305 26.24 8.38 17.39
C TYR A 305 24.79 8.81 17.59
N LEU A 306 24.24 9.52 16.61
CA LEU A 306 22.91 10.14 16.69
C LEU A 306 21.87 9.29 15.95
N PHE A 307 20.84 8.85 16.66
CA PHE A 307 19.75 8.04 16.12
C PHE A 307 18.42 8.80 16.19
N SER A 308 17.81 9.05 15.03
CA SER A 308 16.44 9.58 14.92
C SER A 308 15.45 8.41 14.81
N ASN A 309 14.76 8.11 15.89
CA ASN A 309 13.83 7.00 16.05
C ASN A 309 12.40 7.40 15.63
N TYR A 310 11.89 6.64 14.67
CA TYR A 310 10.50 6.60 14.21
C TYR A 310 10.01 5.15 14.27
N ILE A 311 8.68 4.95 14.21
CA ILE A 311 8.07 3.63 14.37
C ILE A 311 8.56 2.62 13.32
N TRP A 312 9.02 3.12 12.16
CA TRP A 312 9.49 2.31 11.04
C TRP A 312 11.01 2.06 11.03
N ASN A 313 11.80 2.67 11.93
CA ASN A 313 13.26 2.47 11.96
C ASN A 313 13.88 2.27 13.35
N VAL A 314 13.10 2.37 14.43
CA VAL A 314 13.62 2.28 15.80
C VAL A 314 14.32 0.95 16.08
N GLU A 315 13.79 -0.18 15.59
CA GLU A 315 14.40 -1.51 15.79
C GLU A 315 15.78 -1.60 15.13
N GLU A 316 15.91 -1.11 13.90
CA GLU A 316 17.20 -1.11 13.18
C GLU A 316 18.20 -0.15 13.84
N ASN A 317 17.74 1.03 14.30
CA ASN A 317 18.59 1.97 15.04
C ASN A 317 19.12 1.34 16.34
N LEU A 318 18.27 0.64 17.10
CA LEU A 318 18.67 -0.05 18.33
C LEU A 318 19.68 -1.18 18.07
N ARG A 319 19.49 -1.92 16.97
CA ARG A 319 20.43 -2.97 16.53
C ARG A 319 21.81 -2.40 16.17
N LEU A 320 21.86 -1.30 15.42
CA LEU A 320 23.11 -0.62 15.05
C LEU A 320 23.79 0.01 16.26
N SER A 321 23.01 0.62 17.15
CA SER A 321 23.50 1.13 18.44
C SER A 321 24.18 0.03 19.26
N ALA A 322 23.62 -1.19 19.27
CA ALA A 322 24.24 -2.34 19.94
C ALA A 322 25.54 -2.79 19.27
N ALA A 323 25.60 -2.81 17.94
CA ALA A 323 26.83 -3.13 17.20
C ALA A 323 27.95 -2.12 17.48
N ILE A 324 27.63 -0.82 17.54
CA ILE A 324 28.59 0.24 17.89
C ILE A 324 29.12 0.05 19.30
N LYS A 325 28.25 -0.15 20.30
CA LYS A 325 28.67 -0.36 21.70
C LYS A 325 29.48 -1.64 21.90
N ALA A 326 29.16 -2.70 21.16
CA ALA A 326 29.94 -3.94 21.18
C ALA A 326 31.35 -3.75 20.59
N ALA A 327 31.48 -2.91 19.56
CA ALA A 327 32.77 -2.62 18.93
C ALA A 327 33.60 -1.60 19.73
N ASN A 328 32.95 -0.61 20.34
CA ASN A 328 33.60 0.37 21.20
C ASN A 328 32.64 0.81 22.33
N PRO A 329 32.81 0.28 23.57
CA PRO A 329 31.92 0.60 24.68
C PRO A 329 32.07 2.03 25.21
N ASN A 330 33.14 2.73 24.85
CA ASN A 330 33.40 4.11 25.25
C ASN A 330 32.68 5.14 24.37
N SER A 331 32.16 4.72 23.22
CA SER A 331 31.31 5.58 22.38
C SER A 331 29.97 5.83 23.04
N VAL A 332 29.39 7.00 22.78
CA VAL A 332 28.09 7.43 23.31
C VAL A 332 27.03 7.30 22.23
N THR A 333 25.90 6.68 22.55
CA THR A 333 24.73 6.61 21.66
C THR A 333 23.63 7.53 22.16
N ILE A 334 23.12 8.38 21.26
CA ILE A 334 22.05 9.34 21.56
C ILE A 334 20.85 9.01 20.69
N HIS A 335 19.73 8.70 21.33
CA HIS A 335 18.47 8.34 20.66
C HIS A 335 17.41 9.43 20.87
N GLY A 336 16.76 9.89 19.82
CA GLY A 336 15.68 10.89 19.90
C GLY A 336 14.62 10.66 18.85
N GLY A 337 13.64 11.55 18.77
CA GLY A 337 12.54 11.47 17.79
C GLY A 337 11.24 10.85 18.34
N PRO A 338 10.17 10.83 17.53
CA PRO A 338 8.81 10.51 17.99
C PRO A 338 8.62 9.14 18.64
N SER A 339 9.51 8.18 18.34
CA SER A 339 9.45 6.82 18.90
C SER A 339 10.34 6.59 20.11
N THR A 340 11.10 7.60 20.56
CA THR A 340 11.80 7.54 21.85
C THR A 340 10.80 7.84 22.97
N PRO A 341 10.53 6.92 23.91
CA PRO A 341 9.46 7.07 24.88
C PRO A 341 9.74 8.18 25.91
N LYS A 342 8.72 9.01 26.17
CA LYS A 342 8.77 10.11 27.14
C LYS A 342 8.14 9.78 28.49
N PHE A 343 7.19 8.85 28.53
CA PHE A 343 6.53 8.45 29.78
C PHE A 343 7.51 7.73 30.70
N PRO A 344 7.52 8.01 32.02
CA PRO A 344 8.55 7.51 32.93
C PRO A 344 8.74 5.99 32.86
N ALA A 345 7.66 5.21 32.98
CA ALA A 345 7.73 3.75 32.99
C ALA A 345 8.19 3.17 31.64
N ASP A 346 7.76 3.76 30.52
CA ASP A 346 8.15 3.34 29.18
C ASP A 346 9.61 3.70 28.89
N ALA A 347 10.09 4.85 29.38
CA ALA A 347 11.50 5.23 29.31
C ALA A 347 12.36 4.28 30.15
N ASP A 348 11.97 3.98 31.39
CA ASP A 348 12.68 3.03 32.24
C ASP A 348 12.78 1.64 31.58
N LYS A 349 11.67 1.16 31.00
CA LYS A 349 11.64 -0.09 30.23
C LYS A 349 12.53 -0.02 29.00
N PHE A 350 12.47 1.06 28.23
CA PHE A 350 13.29 1.26 27.03
C PHE A 350 14.78 1.19 27.35
N PHE A 351 15.24 1.85 28.41
CA PHE A 351 16.63 1.73 28.86
C PHE A 351 16.95 0.35 29.43
N ALA A 352 16.01 -0.31 30.11
CA ALA A 352 16.23 -1.66 30.65
C ALA A 352 16.42 -2.69 29.52
N ASP A 353 15.57 -2.63 28.49
CA ASP A 353 15.61 -3.54 27.34
C ASP A 353 16.77 -3.22 26.39
N ASN A 354 17.27 -1.98 26.40
CA ASN A 354 18.29 -1.49 25.48
C ASN A 354 19.53 -0.95 26.24
N PRO A 355 20.40 -1.83 26.78
CA PRO A 355 21.61 -1.42 27.50
C PRO A 355 22.61 -0.63 26.65
N GLN A 356 22.49 -0.74 25.32
CA GLN A 356 23.30 0.00 24.35
C GLN A 356 22.95 1.49 24.25
N VAL A 357 21.80 1.93 24.77
CA VAL A 357 21.36 3.33 24.76
C VAL A 357 21.95 4.06 25.96
N ASP A 358 22.78 5.07 25.70
CA ASP A 358 23.38 5.91 26.74
C ASP A 358 22.48 7.11 27.10
N ILE A 359 21.95 7.80 26.08
CA ILE A 359 21.16 9.03 26.20
C ILE A 359 19.91 8.96 25.31
N ALA A 360 18.79 9.43 25.85
CA ALA A 360 17.54 9.67 25.13
C ALA A 360 17.18 11.17 25.18
N VAL A 361 16.98 11.78 24.02
CA VAL A 361 16.51 13.17 23.87
C VAL A 361 14.99 13.17 23.80
N LEU A 362 14.36 13.96 24.64
CA LEU A 362 12.91 14.07 24.81
C LEU A 362 12.41 15.40 24.22
N GLY A 363 11.56 15.33 23.20
CA GLY A 363 11.00 16.52 22.53
C GLY A 363 11.86 17.03 21.36
N GLU A 364 11.91 18.36 21.20
CA GLU A 364 12.72 19.02 20.15
C GLU A 364 14.21 18.89 20.49
N GLY A 365 15.01 18.48 19.51
CA GLY A 365 16.34 17.94 19.77
C GLY A 365 17.49 18.91 19.56
N GLU A 366 17.29 20.00 18.82
CA GLU A 366 18.35 20.91 18.38
C GLU A 366 19.09 21.54 19.57
N LEU A 367 18.35 22.24 20.44
CA LEU A 367 18.92 22.87 21.65
C LEU A 367 19.48 21.81 22.62
N THR A 368 18.70 20.75 22.85
CA THR A 368 19.05 19.70 23.82
C THR A 368 20.33 18.97 23.41
N LEU A 369 20.50 18.66 22.13
CA LEU A 369 21.71 18.02 21.60
C LEU A 369 22.92 18.93 21.75
N ALA A 370 22.79 20.21 21.37
CA ALA A 370 23.91 21.14 21.44
C ALA A 370 24.37 21.35 22.90
N ASP A 371 23.44 21.52 23.84
CA ASP A 371 23.75 21.60 25.27
C ASP A 371 24.39 20.30 25.79
N THR A 372 23.90 19.14 25.34
CA THR A 372 24.47 17.83 25.68
C THR A 372 25.92 17.74 25.22
N LEU A 373 26.22 18.10 23.97
CA LEU A 373 27.58 18.12 23.43
C LEU A 373 28.47 19.17 24.11
N ASP A 374 27.94 20.35 24.45
CA ASP A 374 28.70 21.37 25.18
C ASP A 374 29.20 20.83 26.53
N LYS A 375 28.34 20.11 27.27
CA LYS A 375 28.64 19.56 28.60
C LYS A 375 29.48 18.28 28.59
N LEU A 376 29.29 17.39 27.63
CA LEU A 376 30.06 16.14 27.55
C LEU A 376 31.50 16.43 27.13
N ASP A 377 32.51 15.92 27.84
CA ASP A 377 33.91 16.05 27.42
C ASP A 377 34.60 14.69 27.48
N LEU A 378 34.38 13.88 26.44
CA LEU A 378 34.89 12.51 26.39
C LEU A 378 36.43 12.44 26.47
N PRO A 379 37.21 13.32 25.81
CA PRO A 379 38.68 13.35 25.96
C PRO A 379 39.14 13.60 27.41
N ASN A 380 38.43 14.45 28.14
CA ASN A 380 38.75 14.78 29.55
C ASN A 380 38.01 13.89 30.56
N GLN A 381 37.37 12.81 30.11
CA GLN A 381 36.60 11.87 30.93
C GLN A 381 35.46 12.52 31.74
N ILE A 382 34.93 13.66 31.28
CA ILE A 382 33.70 14.22 31.84
C ILE A 382 32.54 13.42 31.24
N GLY A 383 31.95 12.57 32.08
CA GLY A 383 30.95 11.59 31.69
C GLY A 383 29.52 12.14 31.73
N LEU A 384 28.57 11.21 31.79
CA LEU A 384 27.14 11.53 31.77
C LEU A 384 26.67 12.31 33.01
N GLU A 385 27.46 12.36 34.09
CA GLU A 385 27.19 13.21 35.26
C GLU A 385 27.10 14.71 34.92
N ALA A 386 27.73 15.17 33.84
CA ALA A 386 27.61 16.57 33.42
C ALA A 386 26.21 16.93 32.89
N LEU A 387 25.34 15.93 32.66
CA LEU A 387 24.04 16.09 32.03
C LEU A 387 22.88 16.35 33.01
N PHE A 388 23.10 16.29 34.33
CA PHE A 388 22.03 16.45 35.32
C PHE A 388 21.18 17.72 35.16
N ASN A 389 21.78 18.79 34.61
CA ASN A 389 21.12 20.09 34.43
C ASN A 389 20.83 20.42 32.95
N VAL A 390 20.92 19.44 32.05
CA VAL A 390 20.56 19.63 30.64
C VAL A 390 19.09 19.24 30.48
N PRO A 391 18.16 20.18 30.27
CA PRO A 391 16.74 19.87 30.17
C PRO A 391 16.42 19.12 28.87
N GLY A 392 15.44 18.23 28.93
CA GLY A 392 14.95 17.42 27.81
C GLY A 392 15.67 16.08 27.65
N LEU A 393 16.24 15.49 28.71
CA LEU A 393 17.00 14.24 28.63
C LEU A 393 16.45 13.14 29.55
N ALA A 394 16.64 11.90 29.10
CA ALA A 394 16.80 10.74 29.96
C ALA A 394 18.14 10.08 29.67
N PHE A 395 18.91 9.65 30.67
CA PHE A 395 20.22 9.03 30.44
C PHE A 395 20.58 8.05 31.55
N ARG A 396 21.53 7.15 31.26
CA ARG A 396 22.00 6.16 32.23
C ARG A 396 23.08 6.75 33.13
N TYR A 397 22.91 6.64 34.44
CA TYR A 397 23.93 7.00 35.42
C TYR A 397 23.90 6.06 36.63
N ASN A 398 25.05 5.47 36.99
CA ASN A 398 25.20 4.52 38.10
C ASN A 398 24.14 3.40 38.12
N GLY A 399 23.87 2.82 36.94
CA GLY A 399 22.92 1.71 36.78
C GLY A 399 21.44 2.11 36.86
N LYS A 400 21.13 3.40 36.95
CA LYS A 400 19.76 3.94 36.96
C LYS A 400 19.52 4.85 35.76
N VAL A 401 18.24 5.07 35.44
CA VAL A 401 17.82 6.09 34.48
C VAL A 401 17.59 7.39 35.24
N VAL A 402 18.25 8.45 34.80
CA VAL A 402 18.05 9.82 35.29
C VAL A 402 17.24 10.57 34.24
N ARG A 403 16.19 11.27 34.67
CA ARG A 403 15.37 12.15 33.81
C ARG A 403 15.55 13.59 34.28
N THR A 404 15.81 14.49 33.35
CA THR A 404 15.93 15.93 33.62
C THR A 404 14.61 16.65 33.40
N GLU A 405 14.55 17.93 33.76
CA GLU A 405 13.37 18.76 33.52
C GLU A 405 13.02 18.82 32.03
N GLU A 406 11.74 18.98 31.71
CA GLU A 406 11.30 19.15 30.33
C GLU A 406 11.86 20.46 29.74
N ARG A 407 12.26 20.41 28.46
CA ARG A 407 12.72 21.61 27.75
C ARG A 407 11.53 22.33 27.11
N GLU A 408 11.50 23.65 27.23
CA GLU A 408 10.57 24.47 26.48
C GLU A 408 10.79 24.35 24.96
N ARG A 409 9.70 24.31 24.19
CA ARG A 409 9.77 24.28 22.73
C ARG A 409 10.44 25.53 22.17
N ILE A 410 11.18 25.36 21.09
CA ILE A 410 11.89 26.42 20.37
C ILE A 410 10.87 27.48 19.92
N ALA A 411 11.05 28.70 20.39
CA ALA A 411 10.11 29.80 20.12
C ALA A 411 10.29 30.38 18.73
N ASP A 412 11.55 30.53 18.30
CA ASP A 412 11.98 31.06 17.01
C ASP A 412 12.69 29.96 16.23
N LEU A 413 12.04 29.45 15.18
CA LEU A 413 12.57 28.35 14.40
C LEU A 413 13.71 28.78 13.47
N ASP A 414 13.82 30.07 13.14
CA ASP A 414 14.86 30.56 12.23
C ASP A 414 16.25 30.56 12.89
N THR A 415 16.32 30.32 14.20
CA THR A 415 17.56 29.98 14.92
C THR A 415 18.17 28.64 14.50
N ILE A 416 17.41 27.78 13.81
CA ILE A 416 17.87 26.46 13.36
C ILE A 416 18.36 26.55 11.92
N PRO A 417 19.65 26.43 11.58
CA PRO A 417 20.09 26.52 10.20
C PRO A 417 19.49 25.44 9.29
N SER A 418 19.31 25.75 8.01
CA SER A 418 18.78 24.81 7.02
C SER A 418 19.86 23.85 6.51
N PRO A 419 19.68 22.52 6.59
CA PRO A 419 20.65 21.58 6.04
C PRO A 419 20.76 21.65 4.50
N PHE A 420 19.70 22.08 3.81
CA PHE A 420 19.73 22.33 2.37
C PHE A 420 20.59 23.55 2.03
N LEU A 421 20.41 24.66 2.74
CA LEU A 421 21.09 25.93 2.41
C LEU A 421 22.52 26.01 2.97
N THR A 422 22.87 25.14 3.92
CA THR A 422 24.23 25.02 4.48
C THR A 422 25.12 24.06 3.70
N GLY A 423 24.58 23.35 2.70
CA GLY A 423 25.32 22.38 1.88
C GLY A 423 25.53 21.01 2.55
N LEU A 424 24.79 20.69 3.63
CA LEU A 424 24.85 19.35 4.24
C LEU A 424 24.23 18.27 3.36
N PHE A 425 23.36 18.64 2.41
CA PHE A 425 22.61 17.71 1.55
C PHE A 425 22.95 17.76 0.05
N GLU A 426 24.10 18.30 -0.35
CA GLU A 426 24.49 18.40 -1.76
C GLU A 426 24.52 17.03 -2.49
N GLU A 427 24.97 15.96 -1.83
CA GLU A 427 24.98 14.61 -2.43
C GLU A 427 23.58 14.06 -2.67
N PHE A 428 22.58 14.50 -1.89
CA PHE A 428 21.19 14.12 -2.11
C PHE A 428 20.60 14.86 -3.32
N GLY A 429 21.02 16.12 -3.53
CA GLY A 429 20.63 16.91 -4.69
C GLY A 429 21.15 16.33 -6.01
N SER A 430 22.40 15.86 -6.04
CA SER A 430 23.03 15.32 -7.26
C SER A 430 22.33 14.07 -7.80
N VAL A 431 21.78 13.23 -6.91
CA VAL A 431 21.03 12.00 -7.24
C VAL A 431 19.51 12.20 -7.22
N LYS A 432 19.04 13.45 -7.10
CA LYS A 432 17.61 13.80 -7.10
C LYS A 432 16.79 13.11 -6.00
N ALA A 433 17.40 12.87 -4.84
CA ALA A 433 16.70 12.28 -3.71
C ALA A 433 15.58 13.20 -3.20
N ALA A 434 14.51 12.63 -2.66
CA ALA A 434 13.37 13.43 -2.22
C ALA A 434 13.77 14.41 -1.10
N ALA A 435 13.23 15.62 -1.17
CA ALA A 435 13.42 16.66 -0.17
C ALA A 435 12.21 16.69 0.79
N ILE A 436 12.49 16.77 2.09
CA ILE A 436 11.47 16.95 3.13
C ILE A 436 11.63 18.37 3.67
N ILE A 437 10.68 19.23 3.36
CA ILE A 437 10.70 20.65 3.72
C ILE A 437 9.71 20.88 4.86
N GLU A 438 10.17 21.53 5.92
CA GLU A 438 9.35 21.87 7.08
C GLU A 438 9.07 23.37 7.05
N SER A 439 7.81 23.78 6.92
CA SER A 439 7.44 25.20 6.90
C SER A 439 6.99 25.68 8.29
N ASN A 440 6.48 24.76 9.11
CA ASN A 440 6.07 25.04 10.47
C ASN A 440 6.13 23.78 11.38
N ARG A 441 6.15 24.02 12.70
CA ARG A 441 6.16 22.99 13.75
C ARG A 441 4.99 23.12 14.71
N GLY A 442 4.29 22.01 14.91
CA GLY A 442 3.21 21.85 15.87
C GLY A 442 1.83 21.73 15.23
N CYS A 443 0.85 21.32 16.03
CA CYS A 443 -0.52 21.14 15.60
C CYS A 443 -1.48 21.62 16.70
N PRO A 444 -2.49 22.45 16.39
CA PRO A 444 -3.40 22.98 17.40
C PRO A 444 -4.49 21.98 17.81
N TYR A 445 -4.41 20.72 17.37
CA TYR A 445 -5.40 19.67 17.65
C TYR A 445 -4.90 18.73 18.74
N GLY A 446 -5.77 18.36 19.69
CA GLY A 446 -5.45 17.49 20.82
C GLY A 446 -5.73 15.99 20.61
N CYS A 447 -5.69 15.49 19.36
CA CYS A 447 -6.11 14.12 19.06
C CYS A 447 -5.33 13.08 19.89
N THR A 448 -6.03 12.19 20.60
CA THR A 448 -5.38 11.30 21.58
C THR A 448 -4.47 10.24 20.96
N PHE A 449 -4.74 9.80 19.73
CA PHE A 449 -3.90 8.84 19.00
C PHE A 449 -2.63 9.46 18.39
N CYS A 450 -2.47 10.79 18.43
CA CYS A 450 -1.45 11.48 17.64
C CYS A 450 -0.30 11.98 18.52
N ASP A 451 0.94 11.76 18.08
CA ASP A 451 2.11 12.30 18.78
C ASP A 451 2.29 13.81 18.54
N TRP A 452 2.00 14.30 17.32
CA TRP A 452 2.13 15.73 16.97
C TRP A 452 1.28 16.67 17.83
N GLY A 453 0.10 16.22 18.25
CA GLY A 453 -0.84 16.97 19.09
C GLY A 453 -0.63 16.76 20.59
N SER A 454 0.23 15.81 20.99
CA SER A 454 0.35 15.30 22.35
C SER A 454 0.84 16.33 23.39
N ALA A 455 1.39 17.44 22.93
CA ALA A 455 1.70 18.61 23.73
C ALA A 455 0.61 19.68 23.57
N THR A 456 -0.42 19.62 24.41
CA THR A 456 -1.22 20.79 24.87
C THR A 456 -1.68 21.79 23.79
N LEU A 457 -2.37 21.34 22.73
CA LEU A 457 -2.84 22.25 21.66
C LEU A 457 -1.69 23.11 21.11
N SER A 458 -0.57 22.42 20.81
CA SER A 458 0.72 23.03 20.52
C SER A 458 0.62 24.25 19.63
N LYS A 459 1.13 25.39 20.15
CA LYS A 459 1.28 26.62 19.38
C LYS A 459 2.12 26.32 18.13
N VAL A 460 1.59 26.68 16.98
CA VAL A 460 2.26 26.52 15.68
C VAL A 460 3.37 27.57 15.59
N ARG A 461 4.61 27.10 15.48
CA ARG A 461 5.81 27.92 15.22
C ARG A 461 6.17 27.79 13.75
N ARG A 462 6.74 28.84 13.17
CA ARG A 462 6.85 29.00 11.72
C ARG A 462 8.28 29.35 11.38
N PHE A 463 8.82 28.75 10.32
CA PHE A 463 10.03 29.24 9.67
C PHE A 463 9.69 30.46 8.81
N ASP A 464 10.65 31.34 8.58
CA ASP A 464 10.48 32.45 7.64
C ASP A 464 10.22 31.94 6.22
N LEU A 465 9.32 32.65 5.50
CA LEU A 465 8.92 32.24 4.15
C LEU A 465 10.09 32.28 3.16
N ASP A 466 10.99 33.26 3.29
CA ASP A 466 12.15 33.40 2.40
C ASP A 466 13.07 32.17 2.47
N ARG A 467 13.26 31.62 3.68
CA ARG A 467 13.97 30.36 3.86
C ARG A 467 13.24 29.20 3.19
N VAL A 468 11.94 29.05 3.45
CA VAL A 468 11.14 27.96 2.85
C VAL A 468 11.18 28.03 1.33
N PHE A 469 11.09 29.22 0.75
CA PHE A 469 11.21 29.42 -0.70
C PHE A 469 12.60 29.09 -1.22
N ALA A 470 13.66 29.41 -0.49
CA ALA A 470 15.03 29.05 -0.86
C ALA A 470 15.26 27.53 -0.81
N GLU A 471 14.70 26.82 0.18
CA GLU A 471 14.75 25.36 0.26
C GLU A 471 13.99 24.70 -0.91
N LEU A 472 12.81 25.21 -1.25
CA LEU A 472 12.04 24.77 -2.42
C LEU A 472 12.79 25.02 -3.73
N GLU A 473 13.42 26.18 -3.87
CA GLU A 473 14.22 26.50 -5.05
C GLU A 473 15.47 25.62 -5.14
N TRP A 474 16.14 25.33 -4.02
CA TRP A 474 17.22 24.36 -3.98
C TRP A 474 16.75 23.00 -4.51
N ALA A 475 15.59 22.52 -4.08
CA ALA A 475 15.06 21.24 -4.54
C ALA A 475 14.71 21.24 -6.04
N ALA A 476 14.08 22.31 -6.53
CA ALA A 476 13.72 22.44 -7.95
C ALA A 476 14.95 22.51 -8.86
N ARG A 477 16.00 23.24 -8.45
CA ARG A 477 17.27 23.35 -9.20
C ARG A 477 18.01 22.02 -9.30
N HIS A 478 17.92 21.20 -8.25
CA HIS A 478 18.45 19.83 -8.23
C HIS A 478 17.54 18.81 -8.92
N GLN A 479 16.45 19.25 -9.56
CA GLN A 479 15.52 18.38 -10.28
C GLN A 479 14.90 17.29 -9.39
N ILE A 480 14.67 17.61 -8.11
CA ILE A 480 14.05 16.69 -7.16
C ILE A 480 12.58 16.47 -7.55
N GLU A 481 12.18 15.20 -7.65
CA GLU A 481 10.83 14.85 -8.09
C GLU A 481 9.77 15.11 -7.02
N ASP A 482 10.08 14.75 -5.77
CA ASP A 482 9.22 14.89 -4.59
C ASP A 482 9.80 15.89 -3.59
N ALA A 483 9.14 17.04 -3.46
CA ALA A 483 9.43 18.05 -2.44
C ALA A 483 8.31 18.02 -1.39
N SER A 484 8.33 17.01 -0.52
CA SER A 484 7.30 16.78 0.49
C SER A 484 7.29 17.88 1.55
N ILE A 485 6.11 18.30 2.00
CA ILE A 485 5.95 19.24 3.11
C ILE A 485 5.65 18.46 4.39
N ALA A 486 6.54 18.56 5.38
CA ALA A 486 6.48 17.81 6.63
C ALA A 486 5.43 18.30 7.63
N ASP A 487 4.80 19.44 7.35
CA ASP A 487 3.83 20.07 8.25
C ASP A 487 2.67 19.14 8.63
N ALA A 488 2.17 19.27 9.86
CA ALA A 488 1.05 18.48 10.35
C ALA A 488 -0.32 18.88 9.75
N ASN A 489 -0.44 20.07 9.16
CA ASN A 489 -1.71 20.67 8.77
C ASN A 489 -1.51 21.75 7.67
N PHE A 490 -1.10 21.33 6.48
CA PHE A 490 -0.89 22.21 5.33
C PHE A 490 -2.23 22.65 4.71
N GLY A 491 -2.38 23.95 4.50
CA GLY A 491 -3.65 24.58 4.11
C GLY A 491 -4.44 25.17 5.29
N MET A 492 -3.85 25.20 6.49
CA MET A 492 -4.44 25.85 7.66
C MET A 492 -4.15 27.36 7.69
N LEU A 493 -3.08 27.80 7.03
CA LEU A 493 -2.58 29.17 7.08
C LEU A 493 -2.63 29.81 5.69
N GLU A 494 -2.82 31.13 5.65
CA GLU A 494 -2.80 31.88 4.38
C GLU A 494 -1.46 31.74 3.64
N ARG A 495 -0.35 31.64 4.38
CA ARG A 495 0.99 31.43 3.83
C ARG A 495 1.15 30.10 3.08
N ASP A 496 0.32 29.10 3.37
CA ASP A 496 0.39 27.79 2.71
C ASP A 496 -0.02 27.93 1.23
N VAL A 497 -0.89 28.90 0.92
CA VAL A 497 -1.22 29.26 -0.47
C VAL A 497 0.01 29.85 -1.16
N GLN A 498 0.78 30.72 -0.49
CA GLN A 498 2.00 31.30 -1.06
C GLN A 498 3.07 30.23 -1.31
N ILE A 499 3.16 29.23 -0.44
CA ILE A 499 4.04 28.07 -0.63
C ILE A 499 3.59 27.26 -1.85
N ALA A 500 2.28 27.01 -2.02
CA ALA A 500 1.75 26.33 -3.19
C ALA A 500 1.99 27.10 -4.50
N GLU A 501 1.80 28.42 -4.49
CA GLU A 501 2.11 29.31 -5.62
C GLU A 501 3.60 29.23 -5.96
N LYS A 502 4.49 29.25 -4.96
CA LYS A 502 5.94 29.12 -5.18
C LYS A 502 6.30 27.77 -5.79
N ILE A 503 5.70 26.69 -5.32
CA ILE A 503 5.89 25.34 -5.88
C ILE A 503 5.48 25.31 -7.36
N ALA A 504 4.30 25.86 -7.70
CA ALA A 504 3.82 25.93 -9.09
C ALA A 504 4.74 26.80 -9.98
N GLU A 505 5.21 27.94 -9.47
CA GLU A 505 6.20 28.80 -10.14
C GLU A 505 7.49 28.01 -10.47
N LEU A 506 8.03 27.30 -9.48
CA LEU A 506 9.26 26.50 -9.63
C LEU A 506 9.06 25.33 -10.60
N LYS A 507 7.90 24.66 -10.54
CA LYS A 507 7.52 23.63 -11.50
C LYS A 507 7.49 24.17 -12.92
N GLY A 508 6.88 25.34 -13.15
CA GLY A 508 6.88 26.01 -14.45
C GLY A 508 8.28 26.38 -14.93
N ARG A 509 9.16 26.83 -14.03
CA ARG A 509 10.53 27.28 -14.36
C ARG A 509 11.51 26.14 -14.62
N TYR A 510 11.51 25.12 -13.78
CA TYR A 510 12.52 24.05 -13.77
C TYR A 510 11.99 22.69 -14.22
N GLY A 511 10.66 22.52 -14.31
CA GLY A 511 10.01 21.23 -14.54
C GLY A 511 9.79 20.40 -13.26
N TYR A 512 10.16 20.94 -12.09
CA TYR A 512 10.18 20.26 -10.78
C TYR A 512 9.69 21.19 -9.65
N PRO A 513 9.07 20.65 -8.58
CA PRO A 513 8.83 19.22 -8.32
C PRO A 513 7.65 18.66 -9.13
N ARG A 514 7.61 17.34 -9.35
CA ARG A 514 6.49 16.66 -10.03
C ARG A 514 5.41 16.22 -9.06
N THR A 515 5.78 16.00 -7.81
CA THR A 515 4.89 15.56 -6.74
C THR A 515 5.18 16.32 -5.46
N VAL A 516 4.17 16.52 -4.63
CA VAL A 516 4.30 17.13 -3.32
C VAL A 516 3.42 16.37 -2.35
N SER A 517 4.04 15.55 -1.49
CA SER A 517 3.33 14.87 -0.41
C SER A 517 3.06 15.85 0.73
N ILE A 518 1.79 16.00 1.13
CA ILE A 518 1.35 16.93 2.19
C ILE A 518 0.30 16.29 3.11
N ASN A 519 0.27 16.72 4.37
CA ASN A 519 -0.84 16.44 5.28
C ASN A 519 -1.84 17.60 5.24
N TYR A 520 -3.02 17.36 4.70
CA TYR A 520 -4.01 18.40 4.46
C TYR A 520 -4.70 18.95 5.70
N ALA A 521 -5.28 20.14 5.52
CA ALA A 521 -5.97 20.82 6.59
C ALA A 521 -7.25 20.11 7.05
N LYS A 522 -7.41 19.98 8.37
CA LYS A 522 -8.49 19.20 8.98
C LYS A 522 -9.86 19.90 8.93
N ASN A 523 -9.91 21.22 9.21
CA ASN A 523 -11.16 21.98 9.35
C ASN A 523 -11.25 23.25 8.49
N GLN A 524 -10.17 23.68 7.83
CA GLN A 524 -10.15 24.93 7.06
C GLN A 524 -10.22 24.66 5.55
N VAL A 525 -11.37 24.97 4.96
CA VAL A 525 -11.65 24.74 3.53
C VAL A 525 -11.09 25.85 2.64
N ARG A 526 -11.04 27.09 3.15
CA ARG A 526 -10.75 28.30 2.35
C ARG A 526 -9.43 28.24 1.59
N TYR A 527 -8.35 27.77 2.23
CA TYR A 527 -7.03 27.70 1.59
C TYR A 527 -6.80 26.37 0.89
N LEU A 528 -7.38 25.29 1.42
CA LEU A 528 -7.29 23.94 0.85
C LEU A 528 -7.71 23.91 -0.62
N LYS A 529 -8.87 24.49 -0.94
CA LYS A 529 -9.35 24.55 -2.32
C LYS A 529 -8.34 25.22 -3.25
N LYS A 530 -7.86 26.41 -2.86
CA LYS A 530 -6.90 27.19 -3.65
C LYS A 530 -5.61 26.42 -3.91
N ILE A 531 -5.08 25.76 -2.87
CA ILE A 531 -3.86 24.95 -2.99
C ILE A 531 -4.03 23.85 -4.03
N ILE A 532 -5.18 23.17 -4.03
CA ILE A 532 -5.43 22.07 -4.95
C ILE A 532 -5.72 22.58 -6.36
N GLU A 533 -6.40 23.70 -6.52
CA GLU A 533 -6.53 24.38 -7.82
C GLU A 533 -5.16 24.73 -8.40
N ILE A 534 -4.27 25.28 -7.58
CA ILE A 534 -2.88 25.61 -7.97
C ILE A 534 -2.12 24.34 -8.40
N PHE A 535 -2.14 23.28 -7.58
CA PHE A 535 -1.45 22.04 -7.90
C PHE A 535 -2.03 21.33 -9.12
N SER A 536 -3.35 21.29 -9.25
CA SER A 536 -4.01 20.70 -10.41
C SER A 536 -3.68 21.46 -11.70
N ALA A 537 -3.66 22.80 -11.66
CA ALA A 537 -3.28 23.62 -12.81
C ALA A 537 -1.80 23.49 -13.18
N ALA A 538 -0.93 23.23 -12.20
CA ALA A 538 0.50 22.99 -12.39
C ALA A 538 0.83 21.52 -12.73
N GLU A 539 -0.17 20.66 -12.91
CA GLU A 539 -0.02 19.21 -13.15
C GLU A 539 0.82 18.51 -12.07
N ILE A 540 0.71 18.97 -10.82
CA ILE A 540 1.35 18.37 -9.66
C ILE A 540 0.38 17.35 -9.07
N LEU A 541 0.82 16.10 -8.98
CA LEU A 541 0.00 15.02 -8.43
C LEU A 541 -0.26 15.26 -6.93
N SER A 542 -1.49 15.61 -6.57
CA SER A 542 -1.91 15.73 -5.18
C SER A 542 -3.40 15.41 -5.01
N GLU A 543 -3.72 14.33 -4.29
CA GLU A 543 -5.10 13.96 -3.95
C GLU A 543 -5.55 14.75 -2.71
N GLY A 544 -6.72 15.39 -2.75
CA GLY A 544 -7.31 15.95 -1.55
C GLY A 544 -7.68 14.85 -0.55
N VAL A 545 -7.25 15.01 0.70
CA VAL A 545 -7.57 14.07 1.77
C VAL A 545 -8.24 14.82 2.90
N VAL A 546 -9.37 14.28 3.36
CA VAL A 546 -10.04 14.75 4.57
C VAL A 546 -9.82 13.77 5.70
N SER A 547 -9.16 14.21 6.75
CA SER A 547 -8.84 13.34 7.88
C SER A 547 -9.97 13.27 8.90
N LEU A 548 -11.05 12.54 8.64
CA LEU A 548 -12.19 12.39 9.57
C LEU A 548 -11.86 11.45 10.75
N GLN A 549 -11.16 10.37 10.46
CA GLN A 549 -10.87 9.22 11.34
C GLN A 549 -12.09 8.40 11.75
N SER A 550 -13.21 9.03 12.06
CA SER A 550 -14.51 8.38 12.22
C SER A 550 -15.63 9.41 11.99
N MET A 551 -16.85 8.94 11.73
CA MET A 551 -18.07 9.74 11.71
C MET A 551 -18.99 9.40 12.90
N ASP A 552 -18.57 8.50 13.79
CA ASP A 552 -19.30 8.13 15.00
C ASP A 552 -18.97 9.08 16.16
N GLU A 553 -20.01 9.66 16.77
CA GLU A 553 -19.85 10.69 17.80
C GLU A 553 -19.17 10.18 19.08
N VAL A 554 -19.43 8.91 19.45
CA VAL A 554 -18.82 8.28 20.63
C VAL A 554 -17.32 8.10 20.40
N THR A 555 -16.96 7.56 19.23
CA THR A 555 -15.57 7.38 18.78
C THR A 555 -14.84 8.71 18.61
N LEU A 556 -15.50 9.74 18.08
CA LEU A 556 -14.89 11.07 17.95
C LEU A 556 -14.66 11.75 19.30
N LYS A 557 -15.51 11.47 20.29
CA LYS A 557 -15.36 12.00 21.65
C LYS A 557 -14.19 11.35 22.39
N SER A 558 -14.05 10.03 22.33
CA SER A 558 -12.94 9.32 22.99
C SER A 558 -11.57 9.76 22.48
N ILE A 559 -11.49 10.19 21.22
CA ILE A 559 -10.21 10.59 20.59
C ILE A 559 -9.96 12.10 20.57
N ASP A 560 -10.76 12.89 21.28
CA ASP A 560 -10.71 14.37 21.32
C ASP A 560 -10.80 15.02 19.91
N ARG A 561 -11.78 14.57 19.12
CA ARG A 561 -12.07 15.08 17.76
C ARG A 561 -13.51 15.50 17.51
N SER A 562 -14.34 15.67 18.55
CA SER A 562 -15.72 16.20 18.39
C SER A 562 -15.79 17.61 17.78
N ASN A 563 -14.66 18.30 17.62
CA ASN A 563 -14.59 19.64 17.02
C ASN A 563 -14.68 19.64 15.48
N ILE A 564 -14.81 18.47 14.84
CA ILE A 564 -14.87 18.33 13.38
C ILE A 564 -16.30 18.00 12.98
N LYS A 565 -16.93 18.96 12.30
CA LYS A 565 -18.34 18.90 11.94
C LYS A 565 -18.54 18.28 10.56
N LEU A 566 -19.46 17.32 10.44
CA LEU A 566 -19.76 16.63 9.18
C LEU A 566 -20.32 17.58 8.12
N GLU A 567 -21.02 18.66 8.50
CA GLU A 567 -21.58 19.62 7.55
C GLU A 567 -20.48 20.34 6.75
N LYS A 568 -19.36 20.65 7.39
CA LYS A 568 -18.20 21.27 6.73
C LYS A 568 -17.55 20.34 5.72
N TYR A 569 -17.62 19.05 6.00
CA TYR A 569 -17.14 18.03 5.09
C TYR A 569 -18.07 17.87 3.88
N ASP A 570 -19.39 17.93 4.08
CA ASP A 570 -20.36 17.88 2.98
C ASP A 570 -20.20 19.07 2.02
N GLU A 571 -19.92 20.27 2.54
CA GLU A 571 -19.57 21.46 1.74
C GLU A 571 -18.31 21.19 0.88
N LEU A 572 -17.24 20.65 1.50
CA LEU A 572 -15.96 20.36 0.85
C LEU A 572 -16.09 19.30 -0.26
N VAL A 573 -16.80 18.20 0.02
CA VAL A 573 -17.05 17.12 -0.95
C VAL A 573 -17.78 17.67 -2.18
N THR A 574 -18.77 18.55 -1.97
CA THR A 574 -19.53 19.16 -3.06
C THR A 574 -18.63 20.03 -3.93
N GLU A 575 -17.78 20.87 -3.33
CA GLU A 575 -16.87 21.76 -4.04
C GLU A 575 -15.81 21.01 -4.87
N PHE A 576 -15.23 19.94 -4.31
CA PHE A 576 -14.26 19.11 -5.02
C PHE A 576 -14.86 18.39 -6.21
N ARG A 577 -16.06 17.83 -6.03
CA ARG A 577 -16.80 17.18 -7.12
C ARG A 577 -17.09 18.17 -8.25
N GLN A 578 -17.61 19.36 -7.93
CA GLN A 578 -17.89 20.42 -8.92
C GLN A 578 -16.64 20.85 -9.70
N SER A 579 -15.46 20.74 -9.07
CA SER A 579 -14.17 21.07 -9.67
C SER A 579 -13.50 19.87 -10.36
N ASN A 580 -14.16 18.70 -10.40
CA ASN A 580 -13.61 17.43 -10.89
C ASN A 580 -12.25 17.06 -10.26
N LEU A 581 -12.08 17.34 -8.97
CA LEU A 581 -10.88 17.04 -8.20
C LEU A 581 -11.07 15.77 -7.36
N PRO A 582 -10.06 14.88 -7.26
CA PRO A 582 -10.19 13.71 -6.40
C PRO A 582 -10.19 14.09 -4.92
N LEU A 583 -11.00 13.35 -4.17
CA LEU A 583 -11.12 13.46 -2.72
C LEU A 583 -11.22 12.08 -2.09
N ALA A 584 -10.47 11.89 -1.01
CA ALA A 584 -10.56 10.72 -0.14
C ALA A 584 -10.80 11.13 1.31
N ALA A 585 -11.31 10.20 2.12
CA ALA A 585 -11.48 10.36 3.56
C ALA A 585 -10.56 9.39 4.31
N ASP A 586 -9.77 9.87 5.27
CA ASP A 586 -9.12 8.97 6.23
C ASP A 586 -10.12 8.49 7.25
N ILE A 587 -10.15 7.18 7.43
CA ILE A 587 -10.88 6.49 8.48
C ILE A 587 -9.85 5.67 9.27
N MET A 588 -10.02 5.56 10.58
CA MET A 588 -9.17 4.74 11.44
C MET A 588 -9.98 3.58 11.99
N MET A 589 -9.59 2.36 11.64
CA MET A 589 -10.18 1.13 12.15
C MET A 589 -9.58 0.80 13.51
N GLY A 590 -10.43 0.43 14.47
CA GLY A 590 -9.99 0.06 15.82
C GLY A 590 -9.63 1.25 16.71
N LEU A 591 -10.30 2.38 16.56
CA LEU A 591 -10.22 3.45 17.55
C LEU A 591 -10.99 3.07 18.82
N PRO A 592 -10.53 3.47 20.01
CA PRO A 592 -11.34 3.37 21.23
C PRO A 592 -12.70 4.04 21.06
N GLY A 593 -13.79 3.42 21.51
CA GLY A 593 -15.15 3.91 21.27
C GLY A 593 -15.81 3.32 20.02
N SER A 594 -15.03 2.80 19.07
CA SER A 594 -15.55 2.17 17.86
C SER A 594 -16.14 0.79 18.14
N THR A 595 -17.09 0.39 17.31
CA THR A 595 -17.71 -0.94 17.24
C THR A 595 -17.76 -1.42 15.77
N PRO A 596 -18.02 -2.70 15.48
CA PRO A 596 -18.25 -3.14 14.11
C PRO A 596 -19.37 -2.37 13.39
N ALA A 597 -20.42 -1.99 14.12
CA ALA A 597 -21.54 -1.21 13.58
C ALA A 597 -21.14 0.23 13.25
N SER A 598 -20.36 0.90 14.10
CA SER A 598 -19.89 2.25 13.82
C SER A 598 -18.90 2.27 12.66
N PHE A 599 -17.98 1.31 12.59
CA PHE A 599 -17.03 1.21 11.49
C PHE A 599 -17.72 0.96 10.13
N ARG A 600 -18.74 0.08 10.11
CA ARG A 600 -19.60 -0.10 8.94
C ARG A 600 -20.29 1.21 8.52
N LYS A 601 -20.80 1.97 9.48
CA LYS A 601 -21.42 3.28 9.23
C LYS A 601 -20.41 4.30 8.68
N ASP A 602 -19.16 4.28 9.14
CA ASP A 602 -18.09 5.14 8.62
C ASP A 602 -17.81 4.86 7.14
N LEU A 603 -17.71 3.57 6.76
CA LEU A 603 -17.56 3.15 5.37
C LEU A 603 -18.78 3.54 4.52
N GLN A 604 -19.99 3.34 5.05
CA GLN A 604 -21.22 3.71 4.36
C GLN A 604 -21.30 5.23 4.15
N GLY A 605 -20.89 6.01 5.15
CA GLY A 605 -20.85 7.46 5.07
C GLY A 605 -19.86 7.98 4.02
N CYS A 606 -18.79 7.23 3.72
CA CYS A 606 -17.90 7.50 2.59
C CYS A 606 -18.59 7.20 1.25
N THR A 607 -19.28 6.06 1.15
CA THR A 607 -20.04 5.67 -0.04
C THR A 607 -21.16 6.66 -0.38
N ASP A 608 -21.93 7.11 0.61
CA ASP A 608 -23.00 8.10 0.46
C ASP A 608 -22.51 9.45 -0.08
N ARG A 609 -21.23 9.74 0.12
CA ARG A 609 -20.55 10.95 -0.36
C ARG A 609 -19.77 10.74 -1.64
N GLU A 610 -19.73 9.50 -2.14
CA GLU A 610 -18.92 9.02 -3.26
C GLU A 610 -17.43 9.32 -3.14
N VAL A 611 -16.91 9.37 -1.93
CA VAL A 611 -15.47 9.47 -1.70
C VAL A 611 -14.88 8.10 -1.42
N ARG A 612 -13.59 7.95 -1.70
CA ARG A 612 -12.87 6.74 -1.30
C ARG A 612 -12.54 6.82 0.18
N ALA A 613 -12.74 5.72 0.91
CA ALA A 613 -12.23 5.57 2.27
C ALA A 613 -10.76 5.12 2.22
N ARG A 614 -9.91 5.77 3.02
CA ARG A 614 -8.59 5.27 3.42
C ARG A 614 -8.69 4.81 4.88
N ALA A 615 -9.26 3.63 5.09
CA ALA A 615 -9.41 3.01 6.40
C ALA A 615 -8.11 2.30 6.84
N ASN A 616 -7.31 3.00 7.64
CA ASN A 616 -6.03 2.54 8.18
C ASN A 616 -6.20 1.96 9.59
N TYR A 617 -5.28 1.08 10.01
CA TYR A 617 -5.32 0.52 11.36
C TYR A 617 -4.88 1.56 12.40
N THR A 618 -5.48 1.50 13.58
CA THR A 618 -5.03 2.28 14.74
C THR A 618 -3.83 1.60 15.39
N GLN A 619 -2.70 2.30 15.41
CA GLN A 619 -1.46 1.85 16.05
C GLN A 619 -1.20 2.68 17.31
N LEU A 620 -0.81 2.03 18.42
CA LEU A 620 -0.47 2.73 19.66
C LEU A 620 0.89 3.42 19.53
N LEU A 621 0.90 4.75 19.56
CA LEU A 621 2.17 5.50 19.47
C LEU A 621 2.75 5.74 20.88
N PRO A 622 4.08 5.59 21.08
CA PRO A 622 4.73 5.67 22.40
C PRO A 622 4.41 6.94 23.19
N ASN A 623 4.31 8.07 22.49
CA ASN A 623 4.21 9.39 23.11
C ASN A 623 2.85 10.06 22.94
N SER A 624 1.89 9.37 22.32
CA SER A 624 0.52 9.85 22.16
C SER A 624 -0.24 9.85 23.51
N PRO A 625 -1.22 10.75 23.72
CA PRO A 625 -2.07 10.72 24.92
C PRO A 625 -2.78 9.38 25.13
N MET A 626 -3.08 8.65 24.04
CA MET A 626 -3.68 7.32 24.05
C MET A 626 -2.81 6.27 24.75
N ASN A 627 -1.49 6.46 24.81
CA ASN A 627 -0.59 5.58 25.55
C ASN A 627 -0.43 5.98 27.04
N SER A 628 -1.08 7.07 27.49
CA SER A 628 -1.05 7.40 28.92
C SER A 628 -1.71 6.28 29.76
N PRO A 629 -1.19 5.99 30.97
CA PRO A 629 -1.73 4.91 31.81
C PRO A 629 -3.24 5.03 32.07
N ASP A 630 -3.71 6.25 32.37
CA ASP A 630 -5.11 6.51 32.67
C ASP A 630 -6.00 6.25 31.44
N TYR A 631 -5.60 6.73 30.26
CA TYR A 631 -6.35 6.50 29.03
C TYR A 631 -6.39 5.02 28.65
N ARG A 632 -5.26 4.32 28.77
CA ARG A 632 -5.20 2.88 28.49
C ARG A 632 -6.11 2.09 29.43
N GLN A 633 -6.16 2.46 30.70
CA GLN A 633 -7.04 1.84 31.67
C GLN A 633 -8.51 2.13 31.36
N GLU A 634 -8.86 3.39 31.06
CA GLU A 634 -10.23 3.82 30.75
C GLU A 634 -10.81 3.04 29.57
N TYR A 635 -10.02 2.88 28.50
CA TYR A 635 -10.49 2.25 27.26
C TYR A 635 -10.11 0.77 27.12
N GLY A 636 -9.45 0.17 28.11
CA GLY A 636 -9.06 -1.25 28.08
C GLY A 636 -8.03 -1.60 27.01
N ILE A 637 -7.01 -0.77 26.82
CA ILE A 637 -5.97 -0.95 25.78
C ILE A 637 -4.83 -1.82 26.31
N SER A 638 -4.76 -3.06 25.81
CA SER A 638 -3.71 -4.04 26.14
C SER A 638 -2.46 -3.93 25.25
N ALA A 639 -2.59 -3.39 24.03
CA ALA A 639 -1.51 -3.23 23.06
C ALA A 639 -0.30 -2.47 23.64
N VAL A 640 0.92 -2.84 23.25
CA VAL A 640 2.13 -2.07 23.60
C VAL A 640 2.48 -1.05 22.50
N PRO A 641 3.27 0.00 22.80
CA PRO A 641 3.65 0.96 21.78
C PRO A 641 4.29 0.31 20.55
N GLY A 642 3.83 0.70 19.37
CA GLY A 642 4.19 0.08 18.09
C GLY A 642 3.21 -1.00 17.62
N GLU A 643 2.33 -1.51 18.46
CA GLU A 643 1.32 -2.49 18.07
C GLU A 643 0.02 -1.86 17.57
N ILE A 644 -0.70 -2.62 16.74
CA ILE A 644 -2.07 -2.29 16.33
C ILE A 644 -3.03 -2.59 17.47
N LEU A 645 -4.03 -1.72 17.69
CA LEU A 645 -5.11 -1.96 18.64
C LEU A 645 -6.07 -3.01 18.07
N GLN A 646 -5.88 -4.26 18.48
CA GLN A 646 -6.73 -5.39 18.05
C GLN A 646 -7.90 -5.66 19.00
N GLU A 647 -7.92 -5.04 20.18
CA GLU A 647 -9.01 -5.14 21.15
C GLU A 647 -9.06 -3.87 22.01
N THR A 648 -10.25 -3.52 22.47
CA THR A 648 -10.48 -2.47 23.47
C THR A 648 -11.71 -2.84 24.31
N SER A 649 -12.12 -1.96 25.22
CA SER A 649 -13.40 -2.07 25.94
C SER A 649 -14.65 -2.09 25.04
N THR A 650 -14.55 -1.63 23.77
CA THR A 650 -15.70 -1.52 22.86
C THR A 650 -15.72 -2.53 21.72
N TYR A 651 -14.66 -3.33 21.56
CA TYR A 651 -14.62 -4.44 20.60
C TYR A 651 -13.59 -5.49 20.98
N THR A 652 -13.90 -6.73 20.66
CA THR A 652 -13.04 -7.91 20.84
C THR A 652 -12.12 -8.12 19.64
N ARG A 653 -11.12 -9.00 19.79
CA ARG A 653 -10.24 -9.42 18.70
C ARG A 653 -10.98 -10.04 17.51
N GLN A 654 -12.02 -10.82 17.77
CA GLN A 654 -12.84 -11.41 16.70
C GLN A 654 -13.58 -10.32 15.92
N GLU A 655 -14.19 -9.36 16.61
CA GLU A 655 -14.85 -8.22 15.98
C GLU A 655 -13.87 -7.35 15.18
N TRP A 656 -12.63 -7.23 15.65
CA TRP A 656 -11.57 -6.57 14.89
C TRP A 656 -11.24 -7.30 13.58
N GLU A 657 -11.17 -8.62 13.60
CA GLU A 657 -10.98 -9.45 12.40
C GLU A 657 -12.17 -9.28 11.42
N GLU A 658 -13.40 -9.25 11.92
CA GLU A 658 -14.60 -8.99 11.12
C GLU A 658 -14.58 -7.60 10.47
N MET A 659 -14.20 -6.55 11.22
CA MET A 659 -13.99 -5.20 10.67
C MET A 659 -12.91 -5.20 9.60
N ASN A 660 -11.81 -5.94 9.82
CA ASN A 660 -10.71 -6.02 8.87
C ASN A 660 -11.12 -6.71 7.56
N ASP A 661 -11.89 -7.81 7.65
CA ASP A 661 -12.44 -8.50 6.49
C ASP A 661 -13.39 -7.60 5.69
N LEU A 662 -14.30 -6.90 6.39
CA LEU A 662 -15.20 -5.93 5.75
C LEU A 662 -14.42 -4.79 5.08
N ARG A 663 -13.38 -4.30 5.74
CA ARG A 663 -12.48 -3.27 5.20
C ARG A 663 -11.82 -3.73 3.90
N LEU A 664 -11.28 -4.95 3.84
CA LEU A 664 -10.68 -5.50 2.61
C LEU A 664 -11.70 -5.59 1.48
N LEU A 665 -12.91 -6.11 1.79
CA LEU A 665 -13.98 -6.21 0.81
C LEU A 665 -14.44 -4.85 0.32
N TYR A 666 -14.59 -3.87 1.21
CA TYR A 666 -14.94 -2.51 0.83
C TYR A 666 -13.96 -1.95 -0.21
N TYR A 667 -12.66 -2.19 -0.02
CA TYR A 667 -11.69 -1.74 -1.00
C TYR A 667 -11.81 -2.44 -2.34
N LEU A 668 -11.92 -3.77 -2.35
CA LEU A 668 -12.08 -4.51 -3.60
C LEU A 668 -13.37 -4.11 -4.32
N LEU A 669 -14.50 -4.10 -3.61
CA LEU A 669 -15.83 -3.96 -4.22
C LEU A 669 -16.19 -2.51 -4.52
N ASP A 670 -15.84 -1.56 -3.64
CA ASP A 670 -16.11 -0.12 -3.83
C ASP A 670 -14.92 0.63 -4.44
N SER A 671 -13.75 0.60 -3.77
CA SER A 671 -12.63 1.48 -4.14
C SER A 671 -11.92 1.06 -5.44
N PHE A 672 -11.83 -0.24 -5.70
CA PHE A 672 -11.45 -0.80 -7.01
C PHE A 672 -12.66 -0.96 -7.95
N GLY A 673 -13.86 -0.65 -7.48
CA GLY A 673 -15.06 -0.54 -8.31
C GLY A 673 -15.56 -1.86 -8.89
N ILE A 674 -15.27 -3.02 -8.27
CA ILE A 674 -15.64 -4.33 -8.82
C ILE A 674 -17.15 -4.54 -8.81
N LEU A 675 -17.85 -4.03 -7.80
CA LEU A 675 -19.30 -4.15 -7.66
C LEU A 675 -19.99 -2.83 -7.30
N ARG A 676 -19.28 -1.69 -7.34
CA ARG A 676 -19.83 -0.41 -6.89
C ARG A 676 -21.13 -0.03 -7.60
N TYR A 677 -21.20 -0.15 -8.93
CA TYR A 677 -22.42 0.19 -9.68
C TYR A 677 -23.57 -0.77 -9.37
N VAL A 678 -23.23 -2.07 -9.20
CA VAL A 678 -24.19 -3.09 -8.79
C VAL A 678 -24.73 -2.79 -7.39
N ALA A 679 -23.87 -2.41 -6.43
CA ALA A 679 -24.27 -2.09 -5.07
C ALA A 679 -25.24 -0.90 -5.01
N THR A 680 -24.95 0.17 -5.76
CA THR A 680 -25.86 1.32 -5.91
C THR A 680 -27.21 0.88 -6.49
N PHE A 681 -27.22 0.01 -7.51
CA PHE A 681 -28.47 -0.54 -8.04
C PHE A 681 -29.23 -1.39 -7.01
N VAL A 682 -28.54 -2.28 -6.27
CA VAL A 682 -29.15 -3.08 -5.20
C VAL A 682 -29.84 -2.21 -4.17
N ARG A 683 -29.21 -1.12 -3.72
CA ARG A 683 -29.83 -0.14 -2.82
C ARG A 683 -31.08 0.48 -3.42
N SER A 684 -31.02 0.90 -4.68
CA SER A 684 -32.20 1.48 -5.36
C SER A 684 -33.41 0.55 -5.47
N GLN A 685 -33.18 -0.77 -5.52
CA GLN A 685 -34.25 -1.76 -5.68
C GLN A 685 -34.75 -2.32 -4.35
N SER A 686 -33.90 -2.40 -3.34
CA SER A 686 -34.20 -3.15 -2.10
C SER A 686 -34.04 -2.34 -0.82
N GLY A 687 -33.44 -1.15 -0.87
CA GLY A 687 -33.03 -0.37 0.30
C GLY A 687 -31.81 -0.94 1.04
N LEU A 688 -31.24 -2.08 0.60
CA LEU A 688 -30.03 -2.64 1.20
C LEU A 688 -28.83 -1.73 0.91
N LEU A 689 -28.19 -1.21 1.96
CA LEU A 689 -27.05 -0.30 1.84
C LEU A 689 -25.84 -0.99 1.21
N GLU A 690 -24.98 -0.24 0.54
CA GLU A 690 -23.86 -0.78 -0.24
C GLU A 690 -22.88 -1.57 0.64
N VAL A 691 -22.52 -1.06 1.81
CA VAL A 691 -21.60 -1.75 2.73
C VAL A 691 -22.25 -3.02 3.31
N ASP A 692 -23.56 -3.00 3.55
CA ASP A 692 -24.31 -4.18 3.98
C ASP A 692 -24.39 -5.23 2.87
N PHE A 693 -24.55 -4.81 1.63
CA PHE A 693 -24.49 -5.70 0.48
C PHE A 693 -23.10 -6.37 0.35
N TYR A 694 -22.01 -5.63 0.54
CA TYR A 694 -20.66 -6.20 0.52
C TYR A 694 -20.44 -7.23 1.63
N ASP A 695 -20.88 -6.92 2.85
CA ASP A 695 -20.77 -7.87 3.96
C ASP A 695 -21.67 -9.09 3.75
N ARG A 696 -22.87 -8.90 3.17
CA ARG A 696 -23.77 -10.01 2.86
C ARG A 696 -23.20 -10.93 1.79
N ILE A 697 -22.54 -10.37 0.77
CA ILE A 697 -21.77 -11.17 -0.20
C ILE A 697 -20.74 -12.03 0.55
N ARG A 698 -19.98 -11.46 1.49
CA ARG A 698 -19.00 -12.20 2.30
C ARG A 698 -19.66 -13.38 3.03
N THR A 699 -20.73 -13.11 3.76
CA THR A 699 -21.37 -14.11 4.63
C THR A 699 -22.08 -15.19 3.83
N ASP A 700 -22.75 -14.83 2.74
CA ASP A 700 -23.52 -15.78 1.94
C ASP A 700 -22.62 -16.65 1.04
N ILE A 701 -21.59 -16.05 0.43
CA ILE A 701 -20.78 -16.70 -0.61
C ILE A 701 -19.59 -17.46 -0.02
N LEU A 702 -18.83 -16.87 0.92
CA LEU A 702 -17.61 -17.52 1.44
C LEU A 702 -17.88 -18.76 2.31
N HIS A 703 -19.13 -18.96 2.74
CA HIS A 703 -19.56 -20.19 3.43
C HIS A 703 -20.15 -21.24 2.47
N ASN A 704 -20.38 -20.88 1.20
CA ASN A 704 -21.02 -21.73 0.18
C ASN A 704 -20.23 -21.76 -1.13
N ASP A 705 -18.90 -21.90 -1.05
CA ASP A 705 -17.98 -21.81 -2.19
C ASP A 705 -18.32 -22.75 -3.37
N ALA A 706 -18.91 -23.92 -3.09
CA ALA A 706 -19.32 -24.86 -4.13
C ALA A 706 -20.48 -24.33 -5.00
N GLU A 707 -21.34 -23.48 -4.42
CA GLU A 707 -22.43 -22.85 -5.13
C GLU A 707 -21.93 -21.64 -5.94
N TRP A 708 -21.00 -20.86 -5.40
CA TRP A 708 -20.50 -19.59 -5.98
C TRP A 708 -18.98 -19.60 -6.25
N PRO A 709 -18.48 -20.56 -7.06
CA PRO A 709 -17.04 -20.83 -7.15
C PRO A 709 -16.22 -19.69 -7.76
N ILE A 710 -16.76 -18.89 -8.68
CA ILE A 710 -16.00 -17.82 -9.35
C ILE A 710 -15.85 -16.60 -8.43
N VAL A 711 -16.95 -16.15 -7.82
CA VAL A 711 -17.00 -15.02 -6.89
C VAL A 711 -16.22 -15.37 -5.63
N SER A 712 -16.41 -16.56 -5.05
CA SER A 712 -15.63 -16.98 -3.87
C SER A 712 -14.12 -16.98 -4.16
N THR A 713 -13.70 -17.54 -5.30
CA THR A 713 -12.29 -17.52 -5.69
C THR A 713 -11.77 -16.09 -5.86
N CYS A 714 -12.56 -15.21 -6.47
CA CYS A 714 -12.22 -13.79 -6.60
C CYS A 714 -12.00 -13.14 -5.22
N LEU A 715 -12.97 -13.23 -4.31
CA LEU A 715 -12.88 -12.64 -2.98
C LEU A 715 -11.68 -13.14 -2.16
N ARG A 716 -11.28 -14.42 -2.32
CA ARG A 716 -10.15 -15.01 -1.59
C ARG A 716 -8.78 -14.70 -2.18
N SER A 717 -8.70 -14.44 -3.49
CA SER A 717 -7.42 -14.39 -4.22
C SER A 717 -7.09 -13.02 -4.78
N LEU A 718 -8.09 -12.15 -4.98
CA LEU A 718 -7.92 -10.96 -5.79
C LEU A 718 -6.93 -9.98 -5.17
N GLU A 719 -6.94 -9.75 -3.87
CA GLU A 719 -5.94 -8.88 -3.22
C GLU A 719 -4.48 -9.28 -3.54
N GLY A 720 -4.21 -10.59 -3.59
CA GLY A 720 -2.87 -11.12 -3.84
C GLY A 720 -2.47 -11.22 -5.31
N HIS A 721 -3.41 -11.05 -6.25
CA HIS A 721 -3.17 -11.22 -7.68
C HIS A 721 -3.59 -10.01 -8.54
N MET A 722 -4.63 -9.29 -8.13
CA MET A 722 -5.24 -8.17 -8.84
C MET A 722 -5.44 -8.51 -10.33
N GLY A 723 -6.19 -9.58 -10.63
CA GLY A 723 -6.52 -9.95 -12.02
C GLY A 723 -7.91 -10.56 -12.13
N PRO A 724 -8.46 -10.69 -13.35
CA PRO A 724 -9.74 -11.36 -13.56
C PRO A 724 -9.72 -12.79 -12.99
N PRO A 725 -10.80 -13.27 -12.34
CA PRO A 725 -10.89 -14.63 -11.83
C PRO A 725 -11.24 -15.61 -12.97
N GLY A 726 -10.34 -15.73 -13.95
CA GLY A 726 -10.59 -16.42 -15.21
C GLY A 726 -11.25 -15.51 -16.24
N SER A 727 -12.44 -14.96 -15.93
CA SER A 727 -13.11 -13.96 -16.77
C SER A 727 -14.07 -13.10 -15.97
N TRP A 728 -14.12 -11.80 -16.28
CA TRP A 728 -15.06 -10.88 -15.66
C TRP A 728 -16.51 -11.15 -16.05
N LYS A 729 -16.79 -11.63 -17.27
CA LYS A 729 -18.17 -12.00 -17.63
C LYS A 729 -18.68 -13.17 -16.79
N LEU A 730 -17.86 -14.20 -16.58
CA LEU A 730 -18.22 -15.34 -15.73
C LEU A 730 -18.53 -14.89 -14.30
N PHE A 731 -17.71 -14.00 -13.75
CA PHE A 731 -17.96 -13.36 -12.46
C PHE A 731 -19.29 -12.59 -12.45
N ILE A 732 -19.54 -11.76 -13.46
CA ILE A 732 -20.77 -10.94 -13.56
C ILE A 732 -22.03 -11.81 -13.72
N GLU A 733 -21.97 -12.93 -14.44
CA GLU A 733 -23.10 -13.86 -14.55
C GLU A 733 -23.39 -14.58 -13.23
N GLU A 734 -22.36 -14.95 -12.47
CA GLU A 734 -22.55 -15.53 -11.14
C GLU A 734 -23.11 -14.49 -10.15
N ILE A 735 -22.67 -13.23 -10.23
CA ILE A 735 -23.28 -12.11 -9.49
C ILE A 735 -24.74 -11.90 -9.90
N ARG A 736 -25.07 -11.91 -11.20
CA ARG A 736 -26.45 -11.83 -11.67
C ARG A 736 -27.31 -12.91 -11.02
N ARG A 737 -26.82 -14.15 -11.01
CA ARG A 737 -27.52 -15.28 -10.39
C ARG A 737 -27.72 -15.06 -8.89
N TYR A 738 -26.71 -14.58 -8.18
CA TYR A 738 -26.82 -14.23 -6.75
C TYR A 738 -27.90 -13.18 -6.51
N LEU A 739 -27.90 -12.09 -7.30
CA LEU A 739 -28.89 -11.02 -7.19
C LEU A 739 -30.32 -11.51 -7.43
N THR A 740 -30.53 -12.41 -8.40
CA THR A 740 -31.88 -12.91 -8.71
C THR A 740 -32.34 -14.01 -7.76
N GLU A 741 -31.47 -14.96 -7.43
CA GLU A 741 -31.85 -16.17 -6.67
C GLU A 741 -31.76 -15.96 -5.15
N ARG A 742 -30.79 -15.16 -4.67
CA ARG A 742 -30.57 -14.94 -3.23
C ARG A 742 -31.16 -13.62 -2.75
N LEU A 743 -31.09 -12.56 -3.55
CA LEU A 743 -31.69 -11.26 -3.20
C LEU A 743 -33.09 -11.03 -3.79
N GLY A 744 -33.55 -11.91 -4.68
CA GLY A 744 -34.90 -11.83 -5.25
C GLY A 744 -35.13 -10.65 -6.18
N LEU A 745 -34.06 -10.07 -6.75
CA LEU A 745 -34.19 -8.96 -7.70
C LEU A 745 -34.75 -9.43 -9.05
N ALA A 746 -35.52 -8.57 -9.70
CA ALA A 746 -36.08 -8.86 -11.01
C ALA A 746 -34.97 -8.98 -12.08
N ASN A 747 -35.06 -10.02 -12.92
CA ASN A 747 -34.16 -10.19 -14.06
C ASN A 747 -34.66 -9.40 -15.29
N ASP A 748 -34.69 -8.07 -15.16
CA ASP A 748 -35.25 -7.14 -16.15
C ASP A 748 -34.17 -6.34 -16.90
N SER A 749 -34.61 -5.37 -17.72
CA SER A 749 -33.71 -4.49 -18.50
C SER A 749 -32.85 -3.57 -17.64
N ALA A 750 -33.31 -3.20 -16.44
CA ALA A 750 -32.54 -2.39 -15.51
C ALA A 750 -31.38 -3.20 -14.91
N LEU A 751 -31.64 -4.45 -14.48
CA LEU A 751 -30.58 -5.34 -14.02
C LEU A 751 -29.56 -5.62 -15.14
N ARG A 752 -30.01 -5.88 -16.37
CA ARG A 752 -29.09 -6.07 -17.51
C ARG A 752 -28.24 -4.83 -17.78
N THR A 753 -28.84 -3.63 -17.68
CA THR A 753 -28.13 -2.36 -17.86
C THR A 753 -27.01 -2.20 -16.83
N VAL A 754 -27.29 -2.35 -15.53
CA VAL A 754 -26.24 -2.18 -14.51
C VAL A 754 -25.12 -3.22 -14.63
N LEU A 755 -25.45 -4.47 -14.98
CA LEU A 755 -24.44 -5.51 -15.17
C LEU A 755 -23.56 -5.24 -16.39
N ALA A 756 -24.13 -4.71 -17.49
CA ALA A 756 -23.36 -4.27 -18.65
C ALA A 756 -22.43 -3.10 -18.30
N VAL A 757 -22.92 -2.11 -17.55
CA VAL A 757 -22.12 -0.99 -17.05
C VAL A 757 -20.98 -1.48 -16.16
N GLN A 758 -21.26 -2.36 -15.21
CA GLN A 758 -20.27 -2.90 -14.29
C GLN A 758 -19.20 -3.71 -15.04
N HIS A 759 -19.62 -4.59 -15.94
CA HIS A 759 -18.71 -5.41 -16.76
C HIS A 759 -17.78 -4.53 -17.60
N ALA A 760 -18.31 -3.51 -18.26
CA ALA A 760 -17.53 -2.58 -19.07
C ALA A 760 -16.49 -1.77 -18.28
N HIS A 761 -16.60 -1.65 -16.96
CA HIS A 761 -15.62 -0.96 -16.11
C HIS A 761 -14.55 -1.88 -15.51
N LEU A 762 -14.64 -3.21 -15.68
CA LEU A 762 -13.67 -4.14 -15.10
C LEU A 762 -12.42 -4.28 -16.00
N PRO A 763 -11.20 -4.04 -15.49
CA PRO A 763 -9.99 -4.02 -16.31
C PRO A 763 -9.50 -5.42 -16.67
N SER A 764 -8.99 -5.61 -17.88
CA SER A 764 -8.36 -6.86 -18.33
C SER A 764 -7.37 -6.61 -19.48
N PRO A 765 -6.23 -7.32 -19.59
CA PRO A 765 -5.18 -7.01 -20.57
C PRO A 765 -5.58 -7.23 -22.05
N ASP A 766 -6.61 -8.03 -22.29
CA ASP A 766 -7.16 -8.32 -23.61
C ASP A 766 -8.13 -7.23 -24.10
N ARG A 767 -8.45 -6.23 -23.27
CA ARG A 767 -9.38 -5.14 -23.65
C ARG A 767 -8.75 -4.13 -24.59
N ARG A 768 -9.60 -3.47 -25.36
CA ARG A 768 -9.25 -2.38 -26.29
C ARG A 768 -10.19 -1.19 -26.05
N PHE A 769 -9.66 0.01 -26.20
CA PHE A 769 -10.36 1.26 -25.94
C PHE A 769 -10.16 2.27 -27.09
N PRO A 770 -11.07 3.25 -27.28
CA PRO A 770 -12.31 3.47 -26.52
C PRO A 770 -13.35 2.36 -26.76
N LEU A 771 -14.13 2.04 -25.74
CA LEU A 771 -15.27 1.12 -25.82
C LEU A 771 -16.56 1.94 -25.76
N SER A 772 -17.52 1.65 -26.64
CA SER A 772 -18.88 2.21 -26.55
C SER A 772 -19.88 1.06 -26.46
N ILE A 773 -20.76 1.12 -25.47
CA ILE A 773 -21.83 0.13 -25.27
C ILE A 773 -23.19 0.81 -25.36
N GLU A 774 -24.14 0.12 -26.00
CA GLU A 774 -25.55 0.51 -25.99
C GLU A 774 -26.21 -0.02 -24.72
N LEU A 775 -26.93 0.85 -24.02
CA LEU A 775 -27.64 0.54 -22.78
C LEU A 775 -29.14 0.67 -23.00
N GLU A 776 -29.90 -0.26 -22.42
CA GLU A 776 -31.38 -0.21 -22.44
C GLU A 776 -31.90 0.99 -21.63
N HIS A 777 -31.12 1.49 -20.66
CA HIS A 777 -31.42 2.66 -19.83
C HIS A 777 -30.20 3.58 -19.63
N ASP A 778 -30.44 4.88 -19.55
CA ASP A 778 -29.43 5.92 -19.37
C ASP A 778 -28.90 5.93 -17.93
N PHE A 779 -27.90 5.08 -17.70
CA PHE A 779 -27.25 4.95 -16.41
C PHE A 779 -26.54 6.24 -15.97
N ALA A 780 -26.01 7.03 -16.92
CA ALA A 780 -25.32 8.27 -16.60
C ALA A 780 -26.30 9.35 -16.11
N ALA A 781 -27.45 9.50 -16.77
CA ALA A 781 -28.51 10.37 -16.31
C ALA A 781 -29.08 9.91 -14.95
N TRP A 782 -29.23 8.60 -14.76
CA TRP A 782 -29.68 8.04 -13.48
C TRP A 782 -28.71 8.36 -12.34
N GLN A 783 -27.39 8.16 -12.54
CA GLN A 783 -26.39 8.50 -11.52
C GLN A 783 -26.34 10.02 -11.26
N ALA A 784 -26.51 10.86 -12.29
CA ALA A 784 -26.61 12.30 -12.11
C ALA A 784 -27.82 12.69 -11.23
N ALA A 785 -28.95 11.99 -11.38
CA ALA A 785 -30.12 12.19 -10.52
C ALA A 785 -29.86 11.76 -9.06
N ILE A 786 -29.16 10.63 -8.85
CA ILE A 786 -28.69 10.22 -7.52
C ILE A 786 -27.82 11.31 -6.89
N GLN A 787 -26.88 11.84 -7.67
CA GLN A 787 -25.96 12.85 -7.18
C GLN A 787 -26.69 14.15 -6.83
N ALA A 788 -27.67 14.56 -7.65
CA ALA A 788 -28.52 15.71 -7.35
C ALA A 788 -29.31 15.53 -6.04
N ALA A 789 -29.88 14.34 -5.79
CA ALA A 789 -30.60 14.05 -4.55
C ALA A 789 -29.67 14.14 -3.32
N ARG A 790 -28.46 13.58 -3.42
CA ARG A 790 -27.44 13.66 -2.36
C ARG A 790 -27.06 15.11 -2.04
N GLU A 791 -26.91 15.96 -3.05
CA GLU A 791 -26.60 17.39 -2.87
C GLU A 791 -27.77 18.18 -2.26
N GLN A 792 -29.00 17.73 -2.47
CA GLN A 792 -30.20 18.30 -1.85
C GLN A 792 -30.42 17.83 -0.39
N GLY A 793 -29.47 17.07 0.17
CA GLY A 793 -29.51 16.62 1.57
C GLY A 793 -29.97 15.18 1.75
N HIS A 794 -30.34 14.48 0.68
CA HIS A 794 -30.84 13.11 0.73
C HIS A 794 -29.71 12.08 0.59
N ARG A 795 -28.59 12.26 1.31
CA ARG A 795 -27.46 11.29 1.28
C ARG A 795 -27.80 9.90 1.82
N PRO A 796 -28.42 9.76 3.01
CA PRO A 796 -28.70 8.44 3.58
C PRO A 796 -29.92 7.75 2.93
N ASP A 797 -30.75 8.50 2.20
CA ASP A 797 -32.05 8.05 1.69
C ASP A 797 -32.27 8.36 0.20
N TRP A 798 -31.21 8.66 -0.58
CA TRP A 798 -31.34 9.10 -1.98
C TRP A 798 -32.22 8.18 -2.84
N GLN A 799 -32.27 6.88 -2.53
CA GLN A 799 -33.09 5.91 -3.26
C GLN A 799 -34.59 6.23 -3.24
N ASP A 800 -35.06 6.96 -2.22
CA ASP A 800 -36.45 7.34 -2.05
C ASP A 800 -36.81 8.63 -2.82
N HIS A 801 -35.80 9.31 -3.37
CA HIS A 801 -35.92 10.62 -4.05
C HIS A 801 -35.52 10.58 -5.53
N VAL A 802 -35.16 9.41 -6.04
CA VAL A 802 -34.65 9.23 -7.40
C VAL A 802 -35.54 8.22 -8.15
N PRO A 803 -35.95 8.50 -9.41
CA PRO A 803 -36.69 7.53 -10.21
C PRO A 803 -35.90 6.23 -10.41
N ARG A 804 -36.60 5.12 -10.66
CA ARG A 804 -35.95 3.84 -10.93
C ARG A 804 -35.19 3.92 -12.25
N LEU A 805 -34.08 3.19 -12.36
CA LEU A 805 -33.27 3.13 -13.59
C LEU A 805 -34.13 2.77 -14.83
N ALA A 806 -35.12 1.90 -14.68
CA ALA A 806 -36.02 1.50 -15.77
C ALA A 806 -36.85 2.65 -16.37
N GLU A 807 -36.98 3.78 -15.67
CA GLU A 807 -37.72 4.97 -16.12
C GLU A 807 -36.88 5.89 -17.01
N PHE A 808 -35.57 5.62 -17.12
CA PHE A 808 -34.67 6.33 -18.01
C PHE A 808 -34.65 5.64 -19.38
N GLY A 809 -34.67 6.42 -20.46
CA GLY A 809 -34.63 5.91 -21.83
C GLY A 809 -33.26 5.30 -22.18
N PRO A 810 -33.12 4.65 -23.36
CA PRO A 810 -31.84 4.06 -23.78
C PRO A 810 -30.78 5.13 -24.02
N ALA A 811 -29.51 4.76 -23.85
CA ALA A 811 -28.36 5.62 -24.08
C ALA A 811 -27.11 4.84 -24.45
N GLN A 812 -26.07 5.54 -24.89
CA GLN A 812 -24.76 4.98 -25.14
C GLN A 812 -23.79 5.41 -24.04
N LEU A 813 -22.96 4.48 -23.55
CA LEU A 813 -21.89 4.77 -22.58
C LEU A 813 -20.53 4.53 -23.21
N ARG A 814 -19.66 5.54 -23.14
CA ARG A 814 -18.26 5.46 -23.58
C ARG A 814 -17.34 5.23 -22.37
N VAL A 815 -16.43 4.26 -22.51
CA VAL A 815 -15.42 3.90 -21.51
C VAL A 815 -14.04 3.96 -22.15
N GLU A 816 -13.07 4.51 -21.42
CA GLU A 816 -11.69 4.70 -21.88
C GLU A 816 -10.66 4.34 -20.81
N ASP A 817 -9.43 4.06 -21.23
CA ASP A 817 -8.31 3.76 -20.34
C ASP A 817 -7.09 4.68 -20.58
N PRO A 818 -7.23 6.01 -20.38
CA PRO A 818 -6.16 6.98 -20.60
C PRO A 818 -4.98 6.81 -19.63
N SER A 819 -5.17 6.07 -18.54
CA SER A 819 -4.15 5.79 -17.53
C SER A 819 -3.53 4.40 -17.67
N PHE A 820 -3.86 3.67 -18.74
CA PHE A 820 -3.36 2.33 -19.05
C PHE A 820 -3.53 1.32 -17.90
N ILE A 821 -4.64 1.39 -17.15
CA ILE A 821 -4.96 0.49 -16.04
C ILE A 821 -4.90 -0.96 -16.50
N CYS A 822 -5.50 -1.29 -17.65
CA CYS A 822 -5.58 -2.66 -18.15
C CYS A 822 -4.21 -3.27 -18.44
N LEU A 823 -3.22 -2.44 -18.76
CA LEU A 823 -1.87 -2.86 -19.14
C LEU A 823 -0.88 -2.75 -17.97
N ARG A 824 -0.95 -1.68 -17.19
CA ARG A 824 -0.01 -1.39 -16.09
C ARG A 824 -0.43 -2.01 -14.77
N ASP A 825 -1.70 -1.92 -14.41
CA ASP A 825 -2.17 -2.12 -13.04
C ASP A 825 -2.71 -3.53 -12.76
N VAL A 826 -2.98 -4.34 -13.79
CA VAL A 826 -3.46 -5.72 -13.64
C VAL A 826 -2.29 -6.67 -13.34
N GLY A 827 -2.47 -7.57 -12.37
CA GLY A 827 -1.57 -8.68 -12.00
C GLY A 827 -0.52 -8.38 -10.95
N GLU A 828 -0.34 -7.12 -10.60
CA GLU A 828 0.60 -6.71 -9.57
C GLU A 828 -0.10 -6.84 -8.20
N PRO A 829 0.43 -7.65 -7.28
CA PRO A 829 -0.06 -7.67 -5.91
C PRO A 829 0.08 -6.26 -5.36
N LYS A 830 -1.05 -5.58 -5.15
CA LYS A 830 -1.05 -4.33 -4.41
C LYS A 830 -1.01 -4.76 -2.95
N TYR A 831 0.19 -4.80 -2.34
CA TYR A 831 0.32 -4.95 -0.90
C TYR A 831 -0.72 -4.04 -0.27
N VAL A 832 -1.58 -4.64 0.54
CA VAL A 832 -2.83 -4.10 1.06
C VAL A 832 -2.81 -2.57 1.06
N LEU A 833 -3.23 -1.98 -0.06
CA LEU A 833 -3.57 -0.57 -0.18
C LEU A 833 -2.40 0.41 0.00
N ASP A 834 -1.45 0.39 -0.91
CA ASP A 834 -0.60 1.56 -1.15
C ASP A 834 -1.47 2.70 -1.74
N TYR A 835 -2.17 3.40 -0.83
CA TYR A 835 -2.94 4.61 -1.08
C TYR A 835 -1.98 5.66 -1.63
N ASN A 836 -2.18 6.20 -2.83
CA ASN A 836 -2.95 7.45 -2.95
C ASN A 836 -3.47 7.73 -4.37
N LEU A 837 -3.35 6.83 -5.36
CA LEU A 837 -3.63 7.22 -6.76
C LEU A 837 -4.16 6.13 -7.71
N ARG A 838 -4.24 4.84 -7.30
CA ARG A 838 -4.51 3.74 -8.24
C ARG A 838 -5.79 2.96 -7.94
N THR A 839 -6.89 3.35 -8.59
CA THR A 839 -8.14 2.58 -8.67
C THR A 839 -8.16 1.72 -9.95
N TRP A 840 -9.12 0.80 -10.05
CA TRP A 840 -9.43 0.07 -11.30
C TRP A 840 -10.59 0.67 -12.08
N GLU A 841 -11.02 1.84 -11.65
CA GLU A 841 -12.12 2.55 -12.26
C GLU A 841 -11.67 3.18 -13.57
N LEU A 842 -12.17 2.65 -14.69
CA LEU A 842 -11.90 3.17 -16.03
C LEU A 842 -12.61 4.52 -16.26
N SER A 843 -12.09 5.32 -17.20
CA SER A 843 -12.62 6.66 -17.49
C SER A 843 -14.00 6.55 -18.15
N SER A 844 -14.98 7.28 -17.64
CA SER A 844 -16.30 7.42 -18.23
C SER A 844 -17.03 8.62 -17.60
N PRO A 845 -18.18 9.06 -18.12
CA PRO A 845 -18.99 10.10 -17.50
C PRO A 845 -19.51 9.77 -16.09
N ILE A 846 -19.42 8.50 -15.67
CA ILE A 846 -19.93 7.98 -14.40
C ILE A 846 -18.82 7.64 -13.38
N ALA A 847 -17.57 7.79 -13.80
CA ALA A 847 -16.41 7.51 -12.98
C ALA A 847 -16.18 8.62 -11.93
N ARG A 848 -15.68 8.26 -10.74
CA ARG A 848 -15.23 9.22 -9.73
C ARG A 848 -14.07 10.06 -10.29
N PRO A 849 -14.00 11.35 -9.92
CA PRO A 849 -12.84 12.18 -10.24
C PRO A 849 -11.52 11.54 -9.78
N ARG A 850 -10.50 11.60 -10.63
CA ARG A 850 -9.15 11.06 -10.37
C ARG A 850 -8.09 11.98 -10.97
N LEU A 851 -6.90 12.02 -10.38
CA LEU A 851 -5.75 12.63 -11.04
C LEU A 851 -5.33 11.75 -12.21
N LEU A 852 -5.25 12.34 -13.40
CA LEU A 852 -4.64 11.69 -14.53
C LEU A 852 -3.13 11.57 -14.25
N THR A 853 -2.56 10.38 -14.40
CA THR A 853 -1.11 10.21 -14.25
C THR A 853 -0.37 10.92 -15.40
N ALA A 854 0.80 11.48 -15.12
CA ALA A 854 1.68 12.06 -16.14
C ALA A 854 1.94 11.01 -17.25
N GLY A 855 1.68 11.41 -18.51
CA GLY A 855 1.66 10.53 -19.69
C GLY A 855 0.32 10.51 -20.45
N SER A 856 -0.74 11.06 -19.86
CA SER A 856 -2.09 11.10 -20.46
C SER A 856 -2.31 12.17 -21.53
N ALA A 857 -1.37 13.11 -21.72
CA ALA A 857 -1.49 14.23 -22.66
C ALA A 857 -0.66 14.07 -23.95
N ALA A 858 -0.08 12.90 -24.21
CA ALA A 858 0.71 12.63 -25.42
C ALA A 858 -0.05 11.87 -26.52
N SER A 859 -1.40 11.92 -26.51
CA SER A 859 -2.23 11.37 -27.60
C SER A 859 -3.27 12.35 -28.10
#